data_AF-A0A6A6JZ74-F1
#
_entry.id   AF-A0A6A6JZ74-F1
#
_cell.length_a   1.000
_cell.length_b   1.000
_cell.length_c   1.000
_cell.angle_alpha   90.00
_cell.angle_beta   90.00
_cell.angle_gamma   90.00
#
_symmetry.space_group_name_H-M   'P 1'
#
loop_
_entity.id
_entity.type
_entity.pdbx_description
1 polymer ?
#
loop_
_entity_poly.entity_id
_entity_poly.type
_entity_poly.pdbx_seq_one_letter_code
_entity_poly.pdbx_strand_id
1 'polypeptide(L)'
;MSYHLLDKQTSDFLISAVEEGRSSDIKEVIDRVDGVQLAYFLLTSTPNHRRELLGYVRDGLIPEILLHLVPGLRKEVIKTLGTEKTALLVSGLESGDIVEIIEDLDEEYQNAIIDLLPESQGTLIRELLSYPEKSAGRLIYKDITVVPEYWNVEQLVDFLCNHARPNKKFHEIFVINPQLQPVGILALDDIIRAKRNSMVRQLMNTDIKIIRPGAKQEEVSEIFRQYSLLSAPVVNKDGRIIGSILVYDIINVVHQEAEEDVLHMGMVSDGDVTSSTISTVVKRLPWLLVNLLTSSASSIVIGWFSETIRSFIALSIIMPMIASMSGNSGLQALTVTIRALATKQLTYRNSRRLLFKELCVGFVNGAILAAIASVAIIIRSSSVIINNSMCSERHNSVSHIPGPRYSLPNVAIQKHARASLFANRNCPLKAPVTCTELEYRNLEAPCSVGVERFELPTPWPQTKCATRLRHTPRDPARVQYIAVSVNMPDNGDIDSPKLVLPKVIDIVNVKTAKGRKISSTSWIRRQINDPYVMLAKRHGYRSRSAYKLIDIDGKFKLLRRGRRVLDLGAYPGGWSQVAAERVAEGGKAHVVAVDMAPMERIPNVDFVQCDIEHSPELLREALQDRRFDVVLSDMSPKSCGHRQVDHANIINLCETALDLAVEFLRPGGSFVTKILQGEYEQEFRRSLQYYFESVTYFKPKSSRSESSEIYLVGTKFKNPGYPYGDLEDAPSER
;
A
#
# COMPACT_ATOMS: atom_id res chain seq x y z
N MET A 1 12.26 0.90 -7.75
CA MET A 1 12.88 2.22 -7.56
C MET A 1 12.12 2.93 -6.47
N SER A 2 12.78 3.24 -5.37
CA SER A 2 12.20 4.01 -4.27
C SER A 2 12.58 5.47 -4.48
N TYR A 3 11.67 6.28 -4.99
CA TYR A 3 11.97 7.67 -5.41
C TYR A 3 12.31 8.62 -4.26
N HIS A 4 12.04 8.20 -3.01
CA HIS A 4 12.39 8.90 -1.77
C HIS A 4 13.74 8.47 -1.18
N LEU A 5 14.39 7.43 -1.74
CA LEU A 5 15.74 7.03 -1.31
C LEU A 5 16.77 7.64 -2.26
N LEU A 6 17.79 8.24 -1.68
CA LEU A 6 19.08 8.38 -2.35
C LEU A 6 19.56 7.00 -2.80
N ASP A 7 20.15 6.93 -4.00
CA ASP A 7 20.88 5.75 -4.43
C ASP A 7 22.03 5.45 -3.44
N LYS A 8 22.36 4.17 -3.25
CA LYS A 8 23.39 3.78 -2.29
C LYS A 8 24.76 4.36 -2.66
N GLN A 9 25.14 4.40 -3.94
CA GLN A 9 26.45 4.96 -4.32
C GLN A 9 26.53 6.46 -3.97
N THR A 10 25.43 7.19 -4.17
CA THR A 10 25.31 8.62 -3.84
C THR A 10 25.26 8.85 -2.33
N SER A 11 24.60 7.97 -1.56
CA SER A 11 24.58 7.99 -0.09
C SER A 11 25.98 7.72 0.49
N ASP A 12 26.63 6.63 0.06
CA ASP A 12 27.97 6.25 0.52
C ASP A 12 29.01 7.34 0.13
N PHE A 13 28.87 7.96 -1.06
CA PHE A 13 29.69 9.09 -1.50
C PHE A 13 29.45 10.36 -0.67
N LEU A 14 28.19 10.69 -0.34
CA LEU A 14 27.87 11.87 0.45
C LEU A 14 28.38 11.73 1.90
N ILE A 15 28.36 10.51 2.46
CA ILE A 15 29.02 10.22 3.74
C ILE A 15 30.53 10.42 3.64
N SER A 16 31.22 9.86 2.64
CA SER A 16 32.67 10.04 2.51
C SER A 16 33.08 11.49 2.24
N ALA A 17 32.26 12.25 1.50
CA ALA A 17 32.48 13.66 1.26
C ALA A 17 32.35 14.51 2.54
N VAL A 18 31.46 14.14 3.47
CA VAL A 18 31.37 14.74 4.82
C VAL A 18 32.57 14.34 5.68
N GLU A 19 32.89 13.04 5.77
CA GLU A 19 34.01 12.54 6.59
C GLU A 19 35.38 13.10 6.14
N GLU A 20 35.54 13.41 4.85
CA GLU A 20 36.75 14.02 4.26
C GLU A 20 36.66 15.56 4.13
N GLY A 21 35.56 16.19 4.55
CA GLY A 21 35.37 17.65 4.50
C GLY A 21 35.34 18.26 3.10
N ARG A 22 34.94 17.49 2.07
CA ARG A 22 34.89 17.91 0.65
C ARG A 22 33.68 18.82 0.36
N SER A 23 33.73 20.06 0.86
CA SER A 23 32.67 21.09 0.73
C SER A 23 32.18 21.38 -0.69
N SER A 24 32.99 21.11 -1.73
CA SER A 24 32.59 21.20 -3.15
C SER A 24 31.60 20.09 -3.52
N ASP A 25 31.93 18.87 -3.14
CA ASP A 25 31.29 17.64 -3.57
C ASP A 25 29.96 17.45 -2.83
N ILE A 26 29.94 17.79 -1.54
CA ILE A 26 28.72 17.88 -0.72
C ILE A 26 27.71 18.82 -1.39
N LYS A 27 28.14 20.00 -1.86
CA LYS A 27 27.28 20.96 -2.57
C LYS A 27 26.83 20.41 -3.92
N GLU A 28 27.72 19.85 -4.74
CA GLU A 28 27.33 19.29 -6.04
C GLU A 28 26.27 18.17 -5.93
N VAL A 29 26.31 17.38 -4.84
CA VAL A 29 25.28 16.37 -4.56
C VAL A 29 23.99 17.01 -4.04
N ILE A 30 24.04 17.86 -3.01
CA ILE A 30 22.86 18.55 -2.46
C ILE A 30 22.13 19.37 -3.55
N ASP A 31 22.88 19.97 -4.47
CA ASP A 31 22.36 20.75 -5.60
C ASP A 31 21.58 19.92 -6.64
N ARG A 32 21.66 18.59 -6.58
CA ARG A 32 21.00 17.62 -7.49
C ARG A 32 19.91 16.78 -6.83
N VAL A 33 19.82 16.79 -5.51
CA VAL A 33 18.95 15.94 -4.68
C VAL A 33 17.69 16.73 -4.30
N ASP A 34 16.54 16.06 -4.18
CA ASP A 34 15.28 16.69 -3.72
C ASP A 34 15.17 16.73 -2.18
N GLY A 35 14.32 17.62 -1.65
CA GLY A 35 14.18 17.80 -0.21
C GLY A 35 13.69 16.55 0.52
N VAL A 36 12.93 15.67 -0.17
CA VAL A 36 12.42 14.41 0.39
C VAL A 36 13.54 13.40 0.60
N GLN A 37 14.39 13.20 -0.43
CA GLN A 37 15.57 12.34 -0.38
C GLN A 37 16.57 12.83 0.68
N LEU A 38 16.76 14.14 0.77
CA LEU A 38 17.68 14.73 1.75
C LEU A 38 17.13 14.64 3.19
N ALA A 39 15.82 14.82 3.40
CA ALA A 39 15.18 14.57 4.69
C ALA A 39 15.33 13.10 5.13
N TYR A 40 15.11 12.15 4.23
CA TYR A 40 15.33 10.72 4.51
C TYR A 40 16.80 10.43 4.86
N PHE A 41 17.76 10.99 4.10
CA PHE A 41 19.18 10.81 4.38
C PHE A 41 19.60 11.41 5.72
N LEU A 42 19.05 12.58 6.09
CA LEU A 42 19.22 13.16 7.42
C LEU A 42 18.65 12.26 8.52
N LEU A 43 17.50 11.61 8.32
CA LEU A 43 16.94 10.64 9.28
C LEU A 43 17.91 9.47 9.53
N THR A 44 18.59 8.99 8.49
CA THR A 44 19.59 7.90 8.59
C THR A 44 21.00 8.35 9.02
N SER A 45 21.26 9.65 9.13
CA SER A 45 22.60 10.21 9.37
C SER A 45 22.94 10.39 10.85
N THR A 46 24.25 10.32 11.17
CA THR A 46 24.76 10.60 12.54
C THR A 46 24.53 12.06 12.93
N PRO A 47 24.33 12.40 14.22
CA PRO A 47 24.11 13.79 14.65
C PRO A 47 25.20 14.78 14.22
N ASN A 48 26.46 14.32 14.12
CA ASN A 48 27.57 15.12 13.63
C ASN A 48 27.41 15.42 12.13
N HIS A 49 27.17 14.37 11.31
CA HIS A 49 27.01 14.52 9.86
C HIS A 49 25.79 15.40 9.55
N ARG A 50 24.68 15.25 10.30
CA ARG A 50 23.49 16.12 10.16
C ARG A 50 23.83 17.59 10.38
N ARG A 51 24.52 17.94 11.47
CA ARG A 51 24.91 19.33 11.76
C ARG A 51 25.81 19.92 10.67
N GLU A 52 26.73 19.14 10.14
CA GLU A 52 27.61 19.56 9.06
C GLU A 52 26.86 19.74 7.73
N LEU A 53 26.06 18.75 7.32
CA LEU A 53 25.22 18.80 6.12
C LEU A 53 24.30 20.03 6.12
N LEU A 54 23.68 20.37 7.25
CA LEU A 54 22.81 21.55 7.39
C LEU A 54 23.52 22.88 7.09
N GLY A 55 24.85 22.96 7.24
CA GLY A 55 25.65 24.12 6.82
C GLY A 55 25.82 24.25 5.30
N TYR A 56 25.55 23.18 4.54
CA TYR A 56 25.63 23.12 3.09
C TYR A 56 24.26 23.08 2.39
N VAL A 57 23.17 22.78 3.11
CA VAL A 57 21.80 22.80 2.55
C VAL A 57 21.43 24.20 2.07
N ARG A 58 20.94 24.29 0.84
CA ARG A 58 20.37 25.52 0.28
C ARG A 58 19.11 25.91 1.06
N ASP A 59 19.02 27.16 1.47
CA ASP A 59 17.85 27.73 2.18
C ASP A 59 16.51 27.37 1.53
N GLY A 60 16.40 27.41 0.19
CA GLY A 60 15.18 27.04 -0.53
C GLY A 60 14.76 25.56 -0.47
N LEU A 61 15.60 24.65 0.01
CA LEU A 61 15.25 23.24 0.26
C LEU A 61 14.81 22.99 1.72
N ILE A 62 15.20 23.84 2.67
CA ILE A 62 14.94 23.62 4.10
C ILE A 62 13.43 23.51 4.41
N PRO A 63 12.52 24.32 3.82
CA PRO A 63 11.08 24.16 4.05
C PRO A 63 10.52 22.79 3.63
N GLU A 64 10.96 22.24 2.48
CA GLU A 64 10.56 20.91 2.01
C GLU A 64 11.13 19.80 2.91
N ILE A 65 12.37 19.99 3.40
CA ILE A 65 13.00 19.07 4.35
C ILE A 65 12.23 19.05 5.69
N LEU A 66 11.91 20.21 6.27
CA LEU A 66 11.26 20.29 7.59
C LEU A 66 9.91 19.57 7.65
N LEU A 67 9.11 19.66 6.58
CA LEU A 67 7.86 18.91 6.45
C LEU A 67 8.09 17.39 6.44
N HIS A 68 9.14 16.92 5.78
CA HIS A 68 9.47 15.50 5.68
C HIS A 68 10.38 14.95 6.78
N LEU A 69 10.68 15.74 7.82
CA LEU A 69 11.40 15.28 9.01
C LEU A 69 10.44 14.83 10.13
N VAL A 70 10.81 13.72 10.77
CA VAL A 70 10.18 13.18 11.98
C VAL A 70 10.29 14.19 13.14
N PRO A 71 9.25 14.40 13.98
CA PRO A 71 9.18 15.42 15.03
C PRO A 71 10.45 15.67 15.86
N GLY A 72 11.06 14.64 16.45
CA GLY A 72 12.25 14.80 17.27
C GLY A 72 13.47 15.32 16.49
N LEU A 73 13.61 14.93 15.22
CA LEU A 73 14.67 15.43 14.34
C LEU A 73 14.32 16.82 13.79
N ARG A 74 13.06 17.08 13.40
CA ARG A 74 12.55 18.40 13.02
C ARG A 74 12.89 19.45 14.10
N LYS A 75 12.68 19.11 15.39
CA LYS A 75 13.01 19.93 16.56
C LYS A 75 14.52 20.15 16.74
N GLU A 76 15.37 19.14 16.47
CA GLU A 76 16.84 19.28 16.47
C GLU A 76 17.33 20.22 15.34
N VAL A 77 16.77 20.10 14.14
CA VAL A 77 17.12 20.93 12.98
C VAL A 77 16.72 22.39 13.23
N ILE A 78 15.49 22.66 13.70
CA ILE A 78 15.01 24.02 14.01
C ILE A 78 15.86 24.68 15.10
N LYS A 79 16.23 23.94 16.16
CA LYS A 79 17.14 24.45 17.21
C LYS A 79 18.58 24.66 16.72
N THR A 80 18.98 24.02 15.61
CA THR A 80 20.28 24.26 14.95
C THR A 80 20.23 25.45 13.98
N LEU A 81 19.09 25.72 13.34
CA LEU A 81 18.88 26.86 12.44
C LEU A 81 18.61 28.18 13.17
N GLY A 82 17.99 28.12 14.36
CA GLY A 82 17.53 29.29 15.11
C GLY A 82 16.15 29.79 14.68
N THR A 83 15.47 30.51 15.57
CA THR A 83 14.10 31.02 15.36
C THR A 83 14.01 32.00 14.21
N GLU A 84 14.92 32.99 14.14
CA GLU A 84 14.97 33.99 13.06
C GLU A 84 15.11 33.37 11.67
N LYS A 85 16.07 32.46 11.50
CA LYS A 85 16.26 31.79 10.21
C LYS A 85 15.06 30.89 9.89
N THR A 86 14.53 30.17 10.88
CA THR A 86 13.34 29.32 10.68
C THR A 86 12.14 30.13 10.22
N ALA A 87 11.82 31.25 10.90
CA ALA A 87 10.72 32.15 10.53
C ALA A 87 10.87 32.69 9.09
N LEU A 88 12.07 33.17 8.73
CA LEU A 88 12.36 33.62 7.37
C LEU A 88 12.11 32.52 6.32
N LEU A 89 12.56 31.30 6.59
CA LEU A 89 12.43 30.16 5.67
C LEU A 89 10.98 29.67 5.52
N VAL A 90 10.21 29.56 6.62
CA VAL A 90 8.83 29.07 6.58
C VAL A 90 7.81 30.12 6.14
N SER A 91 8.16 31.42 6.13
CA SER A 91 7.28 32.51 5.67
C SER A 91 6.72 32.36 4.24
N GLY A 92 7.40 31.56 3.40
CA GLY A 92 6.96 31.23 2.03
C GLY A 92 6.08 30.00 1.89
N LEU A 93 5.76 29.30 2.98
CA LEU A 93 4.88 28.12 3.03
C LEU A 93 3.41 28.50 3.22
N GLU A 94 2.53 27.51 3.07
CA GLU A 94 1.10 27.64 3.32
C GLU A 94 0.82 27.46 4.84
N SER A 95 -0.19 28.12 5.42
CA SER A 95 -0.28 28.19 6.89
C SER A 95 -0.48 26.85 7.62
N GLY A 96 -1.02 25.83 6.95
CA GLY A 96 -1.05 24.45 7.46
C GLY A 96 0.34 23.82 7.53
N ASP A 97 1.13 23.94 6.45
CA ASP A 97 2.53 23.51 6.40
C ASP A 97 3.35 24.16 7.55
N ILE A 98 3.11 25.45 7.86
CA ILE A 98 3.79 26.15 8.95
C ILE A 98 3.37 25.62 10.32
N VAL A 99 2.07 25.35 10.54
CA VAL A 99 1.57 24.76 11.79
C VAL A 99 2.21 23.39 12.01
N GLU A 100 2.24 22.51 11.00
CA GLU A 100 2.86 21.18 11.12
C GLU A 100 4.33 21.26 11.54
N ILE A 101 5.09 22.24 11.01
CA ILE A 101 6.51 22.41 11.34
C ILE A 101 6.74 22.87 12.80
N ILE A 102 5.81 23.63 13.39
CA ILE A 102 6.00 24.24 14.72
C ILE A 102 5.22 23.57 15.86
N GLU A 103 4.20 22.76 15.57
CA GLU A 103 3.36 22.09 16.57
C GLU A 103 4.19 21.21 17.55
N ASP A 104 5.27 20.59 17.05
CA ASP A 104 6.22 19.79 17.85
C ASP A 104 7.13 20.61 18.78
N LEU A 105 7.18 21.94 18.62
CA LEU A 105 8.10 22.82 19.34
C LEU A 105 7.57 23.20 20.73
N ASP A 106 8.48 23.62 21.61
CA ASP A 106 8.12 24.16 22.93
C ASP A 106 7.44 25.53 22.75
N GLU A 107 6.41 25.87 23.54
CA GLU A 107 5.57 27.08 23.32
C GLU A 107 6.37 28.39 23.16
N GLU A 108 7.48 28.53 23.89
CA GLU A 108 8.41 29.66 23.79
C GLU A 108 9.00 29.79 22.37
N TYR A 109 9.39 28.67 21.75
CA TYR A 109 9.90 28.62 20.38
C TYR A 109 8.78 28.82 19.35
N GLN A 110 7.57 28.31 19.62
CA GLN A 110 6.41 28.55 18.74
C GLN A 110 6.13 30.05 18.64
N ASN A 111 5.92 30.72 19.78
CA ASN A 111 5.64 32.15 19.82
C ASN A 111 6.78 32.98 19.22
N ALA A 112 8.05 32.67 19.54
CA ALA A 112 9.21 33.37 18.98
C ALA A 112 9.35 33.23 17.45
N ILE A 113 8.85 32.16 16.83
CA ILE A 113 8.79 32.04 15.36
C ILE A 113 7.60 32.81 14.81
N ILE A 114 6.42 32.70 15.45
CA ILE A 114 5.18 33.34 15.03
C ILE A 114 5.26 34.88 15.09
N ASP A 115 5.93 35.43 16.09
CA ASP A 115 6.12 36.88 16.28
C ASP A 115 7.09 37.49 15.23
N LEU A 116 7.87 36.66 14.55
CA LEU A 116 8.76 37.05 13.44
C LEU A 116 8.14 36.85 12.05
N LEU A 117 6.96 36.23 11.97
CA LEU A 117 6.19 36.10 10.73
C LEU A 117 5.34 37.36 10.45
N PRO A 118 4.98 37.64 9.19
CA PRO A 118 4.06 38.73 8.85
C PRO A 118 2.75 38.64 9.66
N GLU A 119 2.26 39.76 10.20
CA GLU A 119 1.10 39.78 11.14
C GLU A 119 -0.12 38.99 10.64
N SER A 120 -0.39 39.01 9.33
CA SER A 120 -1.49 38.26 8.71
C SER A 120 -1.30 36.74 8.75
N GLN A 121 -0.09 36.25 8.54
CA GLN A 121 0.25 34.83 8.73
C GLN A 121 0.29 34.49 10.22
N GLY A 122 0.97 35.29 11.05
CA GLY A 122 1.09 35.03 12.48
C GLY A 122 -0.25 34.99 13.22
N THR A 123 -1.19 35.87 12.87
CA THR A 123 -2.57 35.85 13.41
C THR A 123 -3.32 34.58 13.00
N LEU A 124 -3.20 34.17 11.73
CA LEU A 124 -3.81 32.94 11.23
C LEU A 124 -3.22 31.68 11.91
N ILE A 125 -1.90 31.62 12.09
CA ILE A 125 -1.24 30.50 12.76
C ILE A 125 -1.67 30.40 14.23
N ARG A 126 -1.76 31.53 14.96
CA ARG A 126 -2.32 31.53 16.33
C ARG A 126 -3.79 31.07 16.38
N GLU A 127 -4.59 31.37 15.34
CA GLU A 127 -5.96 30.84 15.24
C GLU A 127 -5.96 29.32 15.03
N LEU A 128 -5.13 28.79 14.14
CA LEU A 128 -5.03 27.34 13.89
C LEU A 128 -4.55 26.59 15.14
N LEU A 129 -3.53 27.13 15.83
CA LEU A 129 -3.05 26.61 17.13
C LEU A 129 -4.06 26.77 18.27
N SER A 130 -5.13 27.54 18.12
CA SER A 130 -6.20 27.64 19.13
C SER A 130 -7.20 26.47 19.10
N TYR A 131 -7.24 25.71 18.00
CA TYR A 131 -8.02 24.47 17.94
C TYR A 131 -7.29 23.35 18.70
N PRO A 132 -8.00 22.32 19.22
CA PRO A 132 -7.37 21.18 19.87
C PRO A 132 -6.38 20.46 18.93
N GLU A 133 -5.33 19.88 19.50
CA GLU A 133 -4.45 18.93 18.80
C GLU A 133 -5.26 17.77 18.20
N LYS A 134 -4.76 17.21 17.08
CA LYS A 134 -5.40 16.10 16.34
C LYS A 134 -6.87 16.37 15.96
N SER A 135 -7.24 17.63 15.74
CA SER A 135 -8.57 18.04 15.31
C SER A 135 -8.59 18.55 13.87
N ALA A 136 -9.77 18.50 13.25
CA ALA A 136 -10.06 19.10 11.94
C ALA A 136 -9.64 20.57 11.84
N GLY A 137 -9.60 21.29 12.97
CA GLY A 137 -9.18 22.69 13.09
C GLY A 137 -7.68 22.93 12.80
N ARG A 138 -6.82 21.97 13.14
CA ARG A 138 -5.37 22.03 12.83
C ARG A 138 -5.09 21.84 11.33
N LEU A 139 -5.98 21.13 10.64
CA LEU A 139 -5.88 20.78 9.22
C LEU A 139 -6.56 21.80 8.27
N ILE A 140 -6.98 22.98 8.75
CA ILE A 140 -7.72 23.95 7.92
C ILE A 140 -6.77 24.69 6.96
N TYR A 141 -6.86 24.34 5.68
CA TYR A 141 -6.38 25.16 4.59
C TYR A 141 -7.34 26.34 4.36
N LYS A 142 -6.91 27.58 4.64
CA LYS A 142 -7.74 28.79 4.45
C LYS A 142 -7.68 29.40 3.05
N ASP A 143 -6.70 29.03 2.25
CA ASP A 143 -6.47 29.54 0.90
C ASP A 143 -7.42 28.91 -0.14
N ILE A 144 -8.72 28.97 0.13
CA ILE A 144 -9.78 28.35 -0.67
C ILE A 144 -10.34 29.27 -1.76
N THR A 145 -10.78 28.67 -2.87
CA THR A 145 -11.55 29.38 -3.90
C THR A 145 -13.04 29.16 -3.65
N VAL A 146 -13.75 30.26 -3.36
CA VAL A 146 -15.21 30.28 -3.17
C VAL A 146 -15.90 31.14 -4.24
N VAL A 147 -17.06 30.70 -4.73
CA VAL A 147 -17.83 31.40 -5.77
C VAL A 147 -19.33 31.37 -5.49
N PRO A 148 -20.11 32.40 -5.85
CA PRO A 148 -21.54 32.42 -5.61
C PRO A 148 -22.32 31.53 -6.59
N GLU A 149 -23.41 30.92 -6.12
CA GLU A 149 -24.24 30.01 -6.92
C GLU A 149 -24.88 30.62 -8.19
N TYR A 150 -25.05 31.93 -8.23
CA TYR A 150 -25.76 32.67 -9.29
C TYR A 150 -24.88 33.12 -10.47
N TRP A 151 -23.58 32.80 -10.46
CA TRP A 151 -22.70 33.06 -11.60
C TRP A 151 -22.90 32.05 -12.74
N ASN A 152 -22.52 32.46 -13.95
CA ASN A 152 -22.33 31.53 -15.08
C ASN A 152 -20.88 31.06 -15.21
N VAL A 153 -20.64 30.05 -16.05
CA VAL A 153 -19.31 29.46 -16.27
C VAL A 153 -18.32 30.47 -16.87
N GLU A 154 -18.78 31.43 -17.67
CA GLU A 154 -17.92 32.49 -18.22
C GLU A 154 -17.38 33.43 -17.13
N GLN A 155 -18.25 33.94 -16.25
CA GLN A 155 -17.87 34.75 -15.09
C GLN A 155 -16.95 33.99 -14.13
N LEU A 156 -17.23 32.70 -13.92
CA LEU A 156 -16.37 31.82 -13.13
C LEU A 156 -14.96 31.69 -13.74
N VAL A 157 -14.85 31.41 -15.04
CA VAL A 157 -13.56 31.25 -15.72
C VAL A 157 -12.81 32.58 -15.78
N ASP A 158 -13.48 33.70 -16.05
CA ASP A 158 -12.85 35.02 -16.06
C ASP A 158 -12.40 35.47 -14.65
N PHE A 159 -13.11 35.06 -13.59
CA PHE A 159 -12.64 35.22 -12.21
C PHE A 159 -11.38 34.38 -11.94
N LEU A 160 -11.40 33.09 -12.32
CA LEU A 160 -10.27 32.17 -12.14
C LEU A 160 -9.02 32.56 -12.93
N CYS A 161 -9.19 33.19 -14.10
CA CYS A 161 -8.07 33.62 -14.95
C CYS A 161 -7.49 35.00 -14.57
N ASN A 162 -8.30 35.92 -14.03
CA ASN A 162 -7.89 37.32 -13.84
C ASN A 162 -7.83 37.80 -12.38
N HIS A 163 -8.58 37.18 -11.46
CA HIS A 163 -8.78 37.68 -10.09
C HIS A 163 -8.40 36.69 -8.99
N ALA A 164 -8.59 35.38 -9.23
CA ALA A 164 -8.01 34.37 -8.37
C ALA A 164 -6.47 34.51 -8.41
N ARG A 165 -5.84 34.74 -7.25
CA ARG A 165 -4.44 34.34 -7.08
C ARG A 165 -4.43 32.82 -7.29
N PRO A 166 -3.71 32.28 -8.30
CA PRO A 166 -3.82 30.87 -8.63
C PRO A 166 -3.09 30.03 -7.57
N ASN A 167 -3.83 29.63 -6.53
CA ASN A 167 -3.31 28.74 -5.50
C ASN A 167 -2.87 27.43 -6.16
N LYS A 168 -1.67 26.96 -5.82
CA LYS A 168 -0.94 25.97 -6.63
C LYS A 168 -1.57 24.56 -6.57
N LYS A 169 -2.58 24.35 -5.71
CA LYS A 169 -3.09 23.04 -5.27
C LYS A 169 -4.63 22.85 -5.35
N PHE A 170 -5.44 23.79 -5.87
CA PHE A 170 -6.92 23.59 -5.86
C PHE A 170 -7.41 22.64 -6.98
N HIS A 171 -8.28 21.69 -6.61
CA HIS A 171 -8.90 20.70 -7.53
C HIS A 171 -10.41 20.88 -7.69
N GLU A 172 -11.03 21.53 -6.72
CA GLU A 172 -12.47 21.70 -6.54
C GLU A 172 -12.72 23.15 -6.10
N ILE A 173 -13.92 23.67 -6.39
CA ILE A 173 -14.33 25.03 -6.03
C ILE A 173 -15.59 24.94 -5.17
N PHE A 174 -15.60 25.65 -4.04
CA PHE A 174 -16.76 25.68 -3.15
C PHE A 174 -17.77 26.72 -3.63
N VAL A 175 -19.00 26.28 -3.86
CA VAL A 175 -20.11 27.17 -4.21
C VAL A 175 -20.82 27.60 -2.92
N ILE A 176 -21.01 28.92 -2.76
CA ILE A 176 -21.57 29.53 -1.54
C ILE A 176 -22.87 30.29 -1.82
N ASN A 177 -23.70 30.39 -0.78
CA ASN A 177 -24.85 31.30 -0.74
C ASN A 177 -24.43 32.72 -0.25
N PRO A 178 -25.31 33.73 -0.32
CA PRO A 178 -25.03 35.08 0.19
C PRO A 178 -24.71 35.18 1.69
N GLN A 179 -24.95 34.11 2.46
CA GLN A 179 -24.66 34.02 3.89
C GLN A 179 -23.26 33.43 4.19
N LEU A 180 -22.46 33.14 3.15
CA LEU A 180 -21.15 32.47 3.18
C LEU A 180 -21.20 31.00 3.63
N GLN A 181 -22.35 30.34 3.49
CA GLN A 181 -22.50 28.91 3.76
C GLN A 181 -22.25 28.13 2.45
N PRO A 182 -21.53 26.99 2.49
CA PRO A 182 -21.32 26.16 1.30
C PRO A 182 -22.63 25.46 0.94
N VAL A 183 -22.98 25.47 -0.35
CA VAL A 183 -24.20 24.86 -0.92
C VAL A 183 -23.90 23.83 -2.02
N GLY A 184 -22.66 23.78 -2.51
CA GLY A 184 -22.21 22.78 -3.46
C GLY A 184 -20.70 22.79 -3.66
N ILE A 185 -20.19 21.76 -4.33
CA ILE A 185 -18.81 21.68 -4.83
C ILE A 185 -18.88 21.57 -6.36
N LEU A 186 -17.95 22.25 -7.05
CA LEU A 186 -17.83 22.20 -8.49
C LEU A 186 -16.42 21.73 -8.89
N ALA A 187 -16.35 20.64 -9.63
CA ALA A 187 -15.10 20.04 -10.09
C ALA A 187 -14.54 20.75 -11.34
N LEU A 188 -13.21 20.79 -11.46
CA LEU A 188 -12.55 21.47 -12.58
C LEU A 188 -12.85 20.86 -13.95
N ASP A 189 -13.10 19.56 -14.04
CA ASP A 189 -13.42 18.90 -15.31
C ASP A 189 -14.86 19.13 -15.78
N ASP A 190 -15.82 19.32 -14.86
CA ASP A 190 -17.17 19.79 -15.21
C ASP A 190 -17.14 21.23 -15.74
N ILE A 191 -16.36 22.13 -15.12
CA ILE A 191 -16.16 23.51 -15.62
C ILE A 191 -15.60 23.50 -17.05
N ILE A 192 -14.60 22.65 -17.32
CA ILE A 192 -13.96 22.54 -18.65
C ILE A 192 -14.92 21.94 -19.71
N ARG A 193 -15.91 21.15 -19.31
CA ARG A 193 -16.88 20.51 -20.21
C ARG A 193 -18.18 21.31 -20.39
N ALA A 194 -18.47 22.24 -19.49
CA ALA A 194 -19.70 23.03 -19.50
C ALA A 194 -19.74 24.09 -20.61
N LYS A 195 -20.94 24.60 -20.89
CA LYS A 195 -21.15 25.75 -21.78
C LYS A 195 -20.94 27.04 -20.99
N ARG A 196 -20.31 28.06 -21.61
CA ARG A 196 -20.06 29.40 -21.01
C ARG A 196 -21.29 30.00 -20.31
N ASN A 197 -22.48 29.84 -20.90
CA ASN A 197 -23.73 30.40 -20.38
C ASN A 197 -24.48 29.50 -19.38
N SER A 198 -23.95 28.31 -19.03
CA SER A 198 -24.52 27.47 -17.97
C SER A 198 -24.33 28.13 -16.60
N MET A 199 -25.31 27.99 -15.70
CA MET A 199 -25.22 28.51 -14.33
C MET A 199 -24.45 27.55 -13.42
N VAL A 200 -23.66 28.09 -12.49
CA VAL A 200 -22.90 27.33 -11.48
C VAL A 200 -23.82 26.42 -10.67
N ARG A 201 -24.98 26.93 -10.22
CA ARG A 201 -26.02 26.14 -9.52
C ARG A 201 -26.54 24.91 -10.29
N GLN A 202 -26.39 24.86 -11.62
CA GLN A 202 -26.82 23.72 -12.46
C GLN A 202 -25.72 22.66 -12.65
N LEU A 203 -24.48 22.97 -12.25
CA LEU A 203 -23.31 22.12 -12.45
C LEU A 203 -22.71 21.62 -11.13
N MET A 204 -22.96 22.32 -10.02
CA MET A 204 -22.43 21.95 -8.71
C MET A 204 -23.06 20.65 -8.19
N ASN A 205 -22.24 19.79 -7.59
CA ASN A 205 -22.72 18.68 -6.76
C ASN A 205 -23.15 19.23 -5.39
N THR A 206 -24.39 18.94 -4.99
CA THR A 206 -24.96 19.38 -3.71
C THR A 206 -24.71 18.42 -2.55
N ASP A 207 -24.23 17.19 -2.78
CA ASP A 207 -23.95 16.22 -1.71
C ASP A 207 -22.57 16.47 -1.04
N ILE A 208 -22.43 17.66 -0.46
CA ILE A 208 -21.21 18.11 0.19
C ILE A 208 -21.09 17.57 1.62
N LYS A 209 -19.92 17.05 1.99
CA LYS A 209 -19.65 16.56 3.35
C LYS A 209 -19.01 17.69 4.17
N ILE A 210 -19.85 18.39 4.93
CA ILE A 210 -19.45 19.55 5.75
C ILE A 210 -18.78 19.08 7.06
N ILE A 211 -17.62 19.66 7.38
CA ILE A 211 -16.82 19.32 8.56
C ILE A 211 -16.85 20.47 9.58
N ARG A 212 -16.76 20.14 10.86
CA ARG A 212 -16.61 21.10 11.98
C ARG A 212 -15.17 21.09 12.48
N PRO A 213 -14.57 22.25 12.86
CA PRO A 213 -13.18 22.31 13.33
C PRO A 213 -12.90 21.46 14.58
N GLY A 214 -13.91 21.24 15.43
CA GLY A 214 -13.79 20.39 16.63
C GLY A 214 -13.96 18.88 16.39
N ALA A 215 -14.10 18.41 15.15
CA ALA A 215 -14.11 16.97 14.85
C ALA A 215 -12.70 16.38 14.99
N LYS A 216 -12.58 15.09 15.32
CA LYS A 216 -11.28 14.40 15.38
C LYS A 216 -10.71 14.19 13.98
N GLN A 217 -9.39 14.24 13.82
CA GLN A 217 -8.74 13.93 12.54
C GLN A 217 -8.97 12.47 12.09
N GLU A 218 -9.08 11.52 13.02
CA GLU A 218 -9.47 10.12 12.78
C GLU A 218 -10.91 9.96 12.24
N GLU A 219 -11.83 10.84 12.67
CA GLU A 219 -13.20 10.89 12.15
C GLU A 219 -13.24 11.53 10.75
N VAL A 220 -12.43 12.58 10.52
CA VAL A 220 -12.28 13.21 9.21
C VAL A 220 -11.64 12.26 8.19
N SER A 221 -10.57 11.56 8.56
CA SER A 221 -9.88 10.64 7.64
C SER A 221 -10.77 9.47 7.23
N GLU A 222 -11.63 9.00 8.13
CA GLU A 222 -12.72 8.07 7.83
C GLU A 222 -13.70 8.65 6.79
N ILE A 223 -14.19 9.88 6.98
CA ILE A 223 -15.12 10.54 6.04
C ILE A 223 -14.48 10.68 4.65
N PHE A 224 -13.23 11.16 4.57
CA PHE A 224 -12.49 11.26 3.31
C PHE A 224 -12.33 9.90 2.62
N ARG A 225 -12.00 8.85 3.38
CA ARG A 225 -11.84 7.49 2.85
C ARG A 225 -13.15 6.87 2.37
N GLN A 226 -14.23 6.99 3.15
CA GLN A 226 -15.54 6.41 2.82
C GLN A 226 -16.18 7.07 1.60
N TYR A 227 -16.15 8.41 1.53
CA TYR A 227 -16.75 9.17 0.43
C TYR A 227 -15.77 9.49 -0.71
N SER A 228 -14.51 9.04 -0.61
CA SER A 228 -13.44 9.26 -1.61
C SER A 228 -13.23 10.74 -1.97
N LEU A 229 -13.28 11.63 -0.97
CA LEU A 229 -13.25 13.08 -1.14
C LEU A 229 -11.86 13.57 -1.56
N LEU A 230 -11.80 14.59 -2.44
CA LEU A 230 -10.57 15.32 -2.75
C LEU A 230 -10.37 16.51 -1.80
N SER A 231 -11.45 17.19 -1.45
CA SER A 231 -11.52 18.23 -0.41
C SER A 231 -12.83 18.18 0.36
N ALA A 232 -12.89 18.86 1.51
CA ALA A 232 -14.12 19.01 2.29
C ALA A 232 -14.17 20.42 2.93
N PRO A 233 -15.31 21.14 2.85
CA PRO A 233 -15.43 22.46 3.45
C PRO A 233 -15.57 22.37 4.98
N VAL A 234 -14.77 23.17 5.70
CA VAL A 234 -14.88 23.31 7.16
C VAL A 234 -15.70 24.55 7.48
N VAL A 235 -16.69 24.41 8.36
CA VAL A 235 -17.60 25.50 8.75
C VAL A 235 -17.51 25.85 10.23
N ASN A 236 -17.78 27.13 10.53
CA ASN A 236 -17.96 27.59 11.91
C ASN A 236 -19.34 27.17 12.48
N LYS A 237 -19.64 27.61 13.72
CA LYS A 237 -20.92 27.31 14.40
C LYS A 237 -22.16 27.86 13.68
N ASP A 238 -22.01 28.89 12.85
CA ASP A 238 -23.08 29.53 12.07
C ASP A 238 -23.26 28.88 10.67
N GLY A 239 -22.47 27.84 10.36
CA GLY A 239 -22.45 27.18 9.05
C GLY A 239 -21.66 27.93 7.96
N ARG A 240 -20.94 29.01 8.30
CA ARG A 240 -20.08 29.74 7.36
C ARG A 240 -18.79 28.99 7.09
N ILE A 241 -18.36 28.94 5.83
CA ILE A 241 -17.08 28.33 5.47
C ILE A 241 -15.90 29.16 6.03
N ILE A 242 -14.95 28.48 6.67
CA ILE A 242 -13.72 29.08 7.25
C ILE A 242 -12.43 28.56 6.60
N GLY A 243 -12.55 27.58 5.71
CA GLY A 243 -11.47 26.93 4.97
C GLY A 243 -11.92 25.55 4.48
N SER A 244 -10.98 24.71 4.07
CA SER A 244 -11.20 23.31 3.70
C SER A 244 -10.08 22.43 4.21
N ILE A 245 -10.33 21.12 4.28
CA ILE A 245 -9.28 20.10 4.44
C ILE A 245 -9.02 19.47 3.06
N LEU A 246 -7.78 19.09 2.76
CA LEU A 246 -7.42 18.43 1.51
C LEU A 246 -7.06 16.95 1.75
N VAL A 247 -7.28 16.11 0.73
CA VAL A 247 -6.97 14.67 0.80
C VAL A 247 -5.48 14.37 1.01
N TYR A 248 -4.58 15.33 0.72
CA TYR A 248 -3.14 15.15 0.94
C TYR A 248 -2.77 15.13 2.43
N ASP A 249 -3.34 16.05 3.19
CA ASP A 249 -3.13 16.20 4.63
C ASP A 249 -3.68 14.95 5.36
N ILE A 250 -4.82 14.45 4.87
CA ILE A 250 -5.45 13.21 5.33
C ILE A 250 -4.62 11.95 5.07
N ILE A 251 -3.78 11.91 4.03
CA ILE A 251 -2.85 10.79 3.84
C ILE A 251 -1.81 10.77 4.97
N ASN A 252 -1.31 11.93 5.41
CA ASN A 252 -0.40 12.01 6.56
C ASN A 252 -1.11 11.56 7.85
N VAL A 253 -2.34 12.02 8.10
CA VAL A 253 -3.16 11.59 9.25
C VAL A 253 -3.35 10.07 9.27
N VAL A 254 -3.71 9.45 8.14
CA VAL A 254 -3.90 7.99 8.07
C VAL A 254 -2.61 7.21 8.38
N HIS A 255 -1.44 7.76 8.03
CA HIS A 255 -0.16 7.16 8.43
C HIS A 255 0.16 7.38 9.91
N GLN A 256 -0.05 8.59 10.44
CA GLN A 256 0.20 8.92 11.85
C GLN A 256 -0.66 8.08 12.81
N GLU A 257 -1.98 8.03 12.60
CA GLU A 257 -2.90 7.25 13.44
C GLU A 257 -2.56 5.74 13.38
N ALA A 258 -2.14 5.23 12.23
CA ALA A 258 -1.75 3.82 12.06
C ALA A 258 -0.39 3.48 12.71
N GLU A 259 0.57 4.41 12.72
CA GLU A 259 1.83 4.26 13.46
C GLU A 259 1.59 4.33 14.98
N GLU A 260 0.73 5.25 15.42
CA GLU A 260 0.34 5.39 16.82
C GLU A 260 -0.42 4.15 17.36
N ASP A 261 -1.35 3.59 16.60
CA ASP A 261 -2.03 2.32 16.92
C ASP A 261 -1.02 1.16 17.13
N VAL A 262 0.00 1.08 16.27
CA VAL A 262 1.05 0.06 16.36
C VAL A 262 1.97 0.28 17.56
N LEU A 263 2.33 1.53 17.86
CA LEU A 263 3.14 1.89 19.03
C LEU A 263 2.39 1.58 20.33
N HIS A 264 1.12 2.00 20.48
CA HIS A 264 0.32 1.72 21.67
C HIS A 264 0.04 0.22 21.84
N MET A 265 -0.13 -0.55 20.74
CA MET A 265 -0.20 -2.02 20.81
C MET A 265 1.11 -2.64 21.37
N GLY A 266 2.25 -1.99 21.13
CA GLY A 266 3.55 -2.30 21.75
C GLY A 266 3.74 -1.77 23.18
N MET A 267 2.72 -1.15 23.79
CA MET A 267 2.80 -0.44 25.09
C MET A 267 3.83 0.70 25.10
N VAL A 268 3.95 1.41 23.98
CA VAL A 268 4.86 2.53 23.77
C VAL A 268 4.06 3.72 23.21
N SER A 269 4.22 4.91 23.77
CA SER A 269 3.46 6.10 23.31
C SER A 269 4.27 7.05 22.42
N ASP A 270 5.50 6.66 22.03
CA ASP A 270 6.40 7.44 21.18
C ASP A 270 7.49 6.54 20.56
N GLY A 271 7.66 6.62 19.24
CA GLY A 271 8.50 5.73 18.45
C GLY A 271 9.89 6.28 18.08
N ASP A 272 10.17 7.57 18.29
CA ASP A 272 11.24 8.29 17.59
C ASP A 272 12.62 7.63 17.73
N VAL A 273 13.11 7.04 16.63
CA VAL A 273 14.43 6.40 16.56
C VAL A 273 15.56 7.39 16.80
N THR A 274 15.35 8.66 16.48
CA THR A 274 16.28 9.77 16.73
C THR A 274 16.15 10.40 18.11
N SER A 275 15.25 9.92 18.98
CA SER A 275 15.08 10.46 20.33
C SER A 275 16.30 10.18 21.22
N SER A 276 16.58 11.09 22.16
CA SER A 276 17.63 10.89 23.16
C SER A 276 17.27 9.72 24.08
N THR A 277 18.21 8.81 24.32
CA THR A 277 18.06 7.59 25.15
C THR A 277 17.38 7.84 26.50
N ILE A 278 17.65 8.98 27.14
CA ILE A 278 17.03 9.36 28.42
C ILE A 278 15.54 9.64 28.24
N SER A 279 15.15 10.33 27.17
CA SER A 279 13.75 10.57 26.81
C SER A 279 13.03 9.26 26.48
N THR A 280 13.66 8.38 25.70
CA THR A 280 13.11 7.05 25.37
C THR A 280 12.87 6.20 26.62
N VAL A 281 13.80 6.23 27.60
CA VAL A 281 13.63 5.57 28.90
C VAL A 281 12.47 6.19 29.68
N VAL A 282 12.40 7.51 29.81
CA VAL A 282 11.31 8.20 30.54
C VAL A 282 9.94 7.92 29.93
N LYS A 283 9.82 7.86 28.60
CA LYS A 283 8.55 7.57 27.91
C LYS A 283 8.11 6.10 28.03
N ARG A 284 9.04 5.14 28.16
CA ARG A 284 8.73 3.70 28.26
C ARG A 284 8.64 3.17 29.69
N LEU A 285 9.33 3.79 30.65
CA LEU A 285 9.38 3.34 32.04
C LEU A 285 7.99 3.22 32.72
N PRO A 286 6.99 4.11 32.49
CA PRO A 286 5.67 3.97 33.09
C PRO A 286 4.98 2.64 32.77
N TRP A 287 4.94 2.24 31.49
CA TRP A 287 4.36 0.96 31.06
C TRP A 287 5.16 -0.24 31.55
N LEU A 288 6.50 -0.14 31.60
CA LEU A 288 7.35 -1.18 32.18
C LEU A 288 7.13 -1.34 33.70
N LEU A 289 6.86 -0.26 34.43
CA LEU A 289 6.50 -0.30 35.85
C LEU A 289 5.12 -0.92 36.08
N VAL A 290 4.12 -0.60 35.24
CA VAL A 290 2.82 -1.28 35.29
C VAL A 290 2.99 -2.80 35.09
N ASN A 291 3.75 -3.22 34.08
CA ASN A 291 4.01 -4.63 33.81
C ASN A 291 4.80 -5.32 34.96
N LEU A 292 5.76 -4.62 35.59
CA LEU A 292 6.46 -5.12 36.76
C LEU A 292 5.52 -5.32 37.96
N LEU A 293 4.58 -4.40 38.19
CA LEU A 293 3.60 -4.51 39.27
C LEU A 293 2.60 -5.65 39.03
N THR A 294 2.08 -5.83 37.81
CA THR A 294 1.18 -6.96 37.47
C THR A 294 1.90 -8.30 37.51
N SER A 295 3.17 -8.35 37.08
CA SER A 295 4.02 -9.54 37.22
C SER A 295 4.29 -9.88 38.69
N SER A 296 4.48 -8.87 39.54
CA SER A 296 4.69 -9.03 40.99
C SER A 296 3.42 -9.55 41.68
N ALA A 297 2.24 -9.03 41.31
CA ALA A 297 0.95 -9.55 41.79
C ALA A 297 0.76 -11.03 41.40
N SER A 298 1.16 -11.40 40.17
CA SER A 298 1.10 -12.79 39.68
C SER A 298 2.02 -13.72 40.48
N SER A 299 3.21 -13.24 40.84
CA SER A 299 4.17 -13.97 41.70
C SER A 299 3.61 -14.23 43.11
N ILE A 300 2.90 -13.26 43.70
CA ILE A 300 2.25 -13.42 45.01
C ILE A 300 1.20 -14.54 44.98
N VAL A 301 0.37 -14.60 43.93
CA VAL A 301 -0.63 -15.66 43.76
C VAL A 301 0.02 -17.04 43.63
N ILE A 302 1.14 -17.16 42.90
CA ILE A 302 1.91 -18.42 42.84
C ILE A 302 2.45 -18.81 44.23
N GLY A 303 2.88 -17.83 45.03
CA GLY A 303 3.35 -18.04 46.40
C GLY A 303 2.32 -18.69 47.33
N TRP A 304 1.02 -18.43 47.14
CA TRP A 304 -0.06 -19.06 47.91
C TRP A 304 -0.15 -20.58 47.69
N PHE A 305 0.33 -21.10 46.56
CA PHE A 305 0.36 -22.53 46.23
C PHE A 305 1.73 -23.19 46.46
N SER A 306 2.64 -22.53 47.18
CA SER A 306 4.03 -22.97 47.39
C SER A 306 4.17 -24.38 47.96
N GLU A 307 3.26 -24.84 48.84
CA GLU A 307 3.29 -26.21 49.37
C GLU A 307 2.88 -27.26 48.32
N THR A 308 1.90 -26.95 47.46
CA THR A 308 1.52 -27.80 46.32
C THR A 308 2.66 -27.94 45.31
N ILE A 309 3.44 -26.88 45.10
CA ILE A 309 4.62 -26.89 44.22
C ILE A 309 5.73 -27.80 44.78
N ARG A 310 5.87 -27.89 46.11
CA ARG A 310 6.79 -28.84 46.75
C ARG A 310 6.37 -30.30 46.55
N SER A 311 5.07 -30.59 46.60
CA SER A 311 4.54 -31.93 46.29
C SER A 311 4.75 -32.31 44.81
N PHE A 312 4.66 -31.32 43.91
CA PHE A 312 4.72 -31.54 42.45
C PHE A 312 5.75 -30.64 41.77
N ILE A 313 7.03 -30.95 41.96
CA ILE A 313 8.17 -30.21 41.36
C ILE A 313 8.01 -30.01 39.84
N ALA A 314 7.45 -31.00 39.12
CA ALA A 314 7.18 -30.90 37.69
C ALA A 314 6.29 -29.70 37.29
N LEU A 315 5.41 -29.22 38.18
CA LEU A 315 4.54 -28.07 37.92
C LEU A 315 5.35 -26.78 37.67
N SER A 316 6.44 -26.58 38.42
CA SER A 316 7.37 -25.45 38.25
C SER A 316 8.04 -25.38 36.87
N ILE A 317 8.18 -26.54 36.21
CA ILE A 317 8.76 -26.66 34.86
C ILE A 317 7.72 -26.26 33.79
N ILE A 318 6.44 -26.47 34.09
CA ILE A 318 5.32 -26.24 33.16
C ILE A 318 4.79 -24.80 33.26
N MET A 319 4.88 -24.15 34.43
CA MET A 319 4.40 -22.78 34.67
C MET A 319 4.89 -21.75 33.62
N PRO A 320 6.19 -21.67 33.24
CA PRO A 320 6.64 -20.72 32.22
C PRO A 320 6.07 -20.98 30.83
N MET A 321 5.83 -22.26 30.49
CA MET A 321 5.22 -22.65 29.22
C MET A 321 3.75 -22.22 29.16
N ILE A 322 2.97 -22.47 30.22
CA ILE A 322 1.57 -22.02 30.31
C ILE A 322 1.49 -20.50 30.22
N ALA A 323 2.31 -19.78 30.99
CA ALA A 323 2.33 -18.31 30.99
C ALA A 323 2.71 -17.70 29.62
N SER A 324 3.68 -18.30 28.91
CA SER A 324 4.04 -17.87 27.56
C SER A 324 2.93 -18.15 26.54
N MET A 325 2.31 -19.33 26.57
CA MET A 325 1.25 -19.68 25.62
C MET A 325 -0.03 -18.87 25.84
N SER A 326 -0.42 -18.62 27.09
CA SER A 326 -1.59 -17.77 27.39
C SER A 326 -1.34 -16.31 27.00
N GLY A 327 -0.15 -15.77 27.25
CA GLY A 327 0.26 -14.43 26.80
C GLY A 327 0.22 -14.30 25.26
N ASN A 328 0.82 -15.25 24.54
CA ASN A 328 0.84 -15.25 23.08
C ASN A 328 -0.57 -15.38 22.47
N SER A 329 -1.42 -16.27 23.01
CA SER A 329 -2.80 -16.43 22.55
C SER A 329 -3.65 -15.19 22.86
N GLY A 330 -3.43 -14.54 24.01
CA GLY A 330 -4.08 -13.28 24.37
C GLY A 330 -3.69 -12.15 23.42
N LEU A 331 -2.41 -12.03 23.08
CA LEU A 331 -1.91 -11.03 22.13
C LEU A 331 -2.52 -11.23 20.72
N GLN A 332 -2.62 -12.46 20.22
CA GLN A 332 -3.25 -12.74 18.92
C GLN A 332 -4.72 -12.29 18.89
N ALA A 333 -5.51 -12.66 19.89
CA ALA A 333 -6.91 -12.23 20.01
C ALA A 333 -7.03 -10.70 20.15
N LEU A 334 -6.12 -10.08 20.91
CA LEU A 334 -6.06 -8.63 21.08
C LEU A 334 -5.76 -7.91 19.76
N THR A 335 -4.73 -8.31 19.02
CA THR A 335 -4.36 -7.70 17.72
C THR A 335 -5.50 -7.80 16.71
N VAL A 336 -6.16 -8.96 16.61
CA VAL A 336 -7.34 -9.13 15.72
C VAL A 336 -8.49 -8.22 16.15
N THR A 337 -8.75 -8.11 17.45
CA THR A 337 -9.86 -7.31 18.01
C THR A 337 -9.60 -5.80 17.89
N ILE A 338 -8.39 -5.32 18.20
CA ILE A 338 -8.00 -3.91 18.01
C ILE A 338 -8.10 -3.53 16.54
N ARG A 339 -7.56 -4.36 15.62
CA ARG A 339 -7.69 -4.10 14.18
C ARG A 339 -9.15 -4.03 13.74
N ALA A 340 -10.03 -4.90 14.27
CA ALA A 340 -11.46 -4.88 13.96
C ALA A 340 -12.18 -3.64 14.53
N LEU A 341 -11.71 -3.08 15.66
CA LEU A 341 -12.18 -1.80 16.21
C LEU A 341 -11.72 -0.61 15.36
N ALA A 342 -10.42 -0.50 15.08
CA ALA A 342 -9.82 0.60 14.29
C ALA A 342 -10.38 0.65 12.85
N THR A 343 -10.60 -0.50 12.22
CA THR A 343 -11.28 -0.61 10.91
C THR A 343 -12.81 -0.49 10.97
N LYS A 344 -13.38 -0.24 12.17
CA LYS A 344 -14.82 -0.09 12.44
C LYS A 344 -15.68 -1.29 12.01
N GLN A 345 -15.05 -2.45 11.81
CA GLN A 345 -15.68 -3.74 11.52
C GLN A 345 -16.37 -4.32 12.76
N LEU A 346 -15.86 -4.04 13.97
CA LEU A 346 -16.48 -4.41 15.23
C LEU A 346 -17.49 -3.32 15.65
N THR A 347 -18.76 -3.68 15.71
CA THR A 347 -19.88 -2.83 16.14
C THR A 347 -20.62 -3.47 17.31
N TYR A 348 -21.41 -2.69 18.06
CA TYR A 348 -22.21 -3.22 19.17
C TYR A 348 -23.06 -4.45 18.75
N ARG A 349 -23.61 -4.44 17.53
CA ARG A 349 -24.45 -5.52 16.99
C ARG A 349 -23.70 -6.84 16.76
N ASN A 350 -22.44 -6.80 16.33
CA ASN A 350 -21.66 -8.01 16.03
C ASN A 350 -20.65 -8.41 17.13
N SER A 351 -20.41 -7.53 18.11
CA SER A 351 -19.54 -7.74 19.28
C SER A 351 -19.70 -9.14 19.93
N ARG A 352 -20.95 -9.55 20.21
CA ARG A 352 -21.27 -10.88 20.79
C ARG A 352 -20.87 -12.03 19.87
N ARG A 353 -21.10 -11.92 18.55
CA ARG A 353 -20.72 -12.95 17.57
C ARG A 353 -19.20 -13.09 17.48
N LEU A 354 -18.46 -11.97 17.52
CA LEU A 354 -17.00 -12.00 17.53
C LEU A 354 -16.46 -12.60 18.84
N LEU A 355 -17.01 -12.23 19.99
CA LEU A 355 -16.61 -12.81 21.29
C LEU A 355 -16.79 -14.34 21.31
N PHE A 356 -17.95 -14.85 20.87
CA PHE A 356 -18.14 -16.30 20.78
C PHE A 356 -17.20 -16.97 19.76
N LYS A 357 -16.94 -16.34 18.60
CA LYS A 357 -15.96 -16.84 17.63
C LYS A 357 -14.57 -16.98 18.26
N GLU A 358 -14.05 -15.94 18.89
CA GLU A 358 -12.70 -15.97 19.46
C GLU A 358 -12.61 -16.90 20.68
N LEU A 359 -13.69 -17.08 21.46
CA LEU A 359 -13.76 -18.12 22.49
C LEU A 359 -13.68 -19.54 21.89
N CYS A 360 -14.37 -19.81 20.78
CA CYS A 360 -14.29 -21.09 20.08
C CYS A 360 -12.89 -21.33 19.47
N VAL A 361 -12.29 -20.30 18.85
CA VAL A 361 -10.91 -20.37 18.31
C VAL A 361 -9.91 -20.64 19.43
N GLY A 362 -10.00 -19.93 20.56
CA GLY A 362 -9.17 -20.14 21.73
C GLY A 362 -9.31 -21.55 22.32
N PHE A 363 -10.53 -22.09 22.39
CA PHE A 363 -10.79 -23.45 22.87
C PHE A 363 -10.18 -24.52 21.95
N VAL A 364 -10.40 -24.42 20.62
CA VAL A 364 -9.87 -25.38 19.64
C VAL A 364 -8.34 -25.34 19.59
N ASN A 365 -7.75 -24.14 19.53
CA ASN A 365 -6.29 -23.98 19.57
C ASN A 365 -5.71 -24.50 20.89
N GLY A 366 -6.38 -24.22 22.02
CA GLY A 366 -5.99 -24.71 23.34
C GLY A 366 -6.00 -26.24 23.43
N ALA A 367 -7.02 -26.91 22.89
CA ALA A 367 -7.11 -28.36 22.86
C ALA A 367 -5.99 -29.01 22.01
N ILE A 368 -5.70 -28.44 20.83
CA ILE A 368 -4.62 -28.91 19.94
C ILE A 368 -3.25 -28.74 20.62
N LEU A 369 -2.99 -27.56 21.20
CA LEU A 369 -1.74 -27.28 21.90
C LEU A 369 -1.58 -28.13 23.17
N ALA A 370 -2.67 -28.40 23.91
CA ALA A 370 -2.65 -29.29 25.06
C ALA A 370 -2.26 -30.73 24.66
N ALA A 371 -2.81 -31.27 23.57
CA ALA A 371 -2.44 -32.59 23.08
C ALA A 371 -0.95 -32.67 22.70
N ILE A 372 -0.44 -31.66 21.96
CA ILE A 372 0.99 -31.58 21.57
C ILE A 372 1.89 -31.47 22.82
N ALA A 373 1.54 -30.61 23.78
CA ALA A 373 2.27 -30.45 25.03
C ALA A 373 2.27 -31.74 25.87
N SER A 374 1.14 -32.45 25.95
CA SER A 374 1.06 -33.75 26.62
C SER A 374 1.99 -34.79 25.98
N VAL A 375 2.03 -34.89 24.65
CA VAL A 375 2.98 -35.79 23.96
C VAL A 375 4.43 -35.42 24.27
N ALA A 376 4.78 -34.13 24.24
CA ALA A 376 6.14 -33.66 24.56
C ALA A 376 6.54 -33.95 26.02
N ILE A 377 5.61 -33.80 26.97
CA ILE A 377 5.81 -34.13 28.39
C ILE A 377 5.98 -35.64 28.57
N ILE A 378 5.16 -36.46 27.91
CA ILE A 378 5.24 -37.93 27.96
C ILE A 378 6.62 -38.39 27.44
N ILE A 379 7.01 -37.98 26.22
CA ILE A 379 8.31 -38.35 25.63
C ILE A 379 9.46 -38.00 26.58
N ARG A 380 9.47 -36.79 27.16
CA ARG A 380 10.55 -36.36 28.06
C ARG A 380 10.53 -37.08 29.41
N SER A 381 9.36 -37.49 29.90
CA SER A 381 9.24 -38.35 31.09
C SER A 381 9.84 -39.75 30.84
N SER A 382 9.59 -40.33 29.65
CA SER A 382 10.21 -41.59 29.22
C SER A 382 11.73 -41.48 29.16
N SER A 383 12.27 -40.37 28.64
CA SER A 383 13.72 -40.13 28.61
C SER A 383 14.35 -40.10 30.01
N VAL A 384 13.69 -39.50 31.00
CA VAL A 384 14.16 -39.44 32.39
C VAL A 384 14.08 -40.82 33.06
N ILE A 385 13.03 -41.59 32.80
CA ILE A 385 12.87 -42.96 33.32
C ILE A 385 14.00 -43.87 32.80
N ILE A 386 14.27 -43.84 31.49
CA ILE A 386 15.34 -44.64 30.86
C ILE A 386 16.71 -44.37 31.51
N ASN A 387 17.01 -43.11 31.78
CA ASN A 387 18.30 -42.71 32.37
C ASN A 387 18.42 -43.19 33.83
N ASN A 388 17.33 -43.16 34.60
CA ASN A 388 17.31 -43.70 35.97
C ASN A 388 17.42 -45.24 36.01
N SER A 389 16.82 -45.97 35.05
CA SER A 389 17.01 -47.43 34.97
C SER A 389 18.46 -47.82 34.70
N MET A 390 19.17 -47.13 33.79
CA MET A 390 20.59 -47.43 33.52
C MET A 390 21.51 -47.17 34.72
N CYS A 391 21.15 -46.25 35.62
CA CYS A 391 21.86 -46.06 36.88
C CYS A 391 21.58 -47.15 37.92
N SER A 392 20.38 -47.76 37.92
CA SER A 392 20.03 -48.81 38.86
C SER A 392 20.70 -50.16 38.55
N GLU A 393 20.92 -50.49 37.28
CA GLU A 393 21.48 -51.80 36.89
C GLU A 393 22.96 -51.98 37.26
N ARG A 394 23.74 -50.90 37.39
CA ARG A 394 25.17 -50.99 37.73
C ARG A 394 25.48 -51.33 39.19
N HIS A 395 24.48 -51.33 40.08
CA HIS A 395 24.71 -51.54 41.52
C HIS A 395 24.51 -52.97 42.03
N ASN A 396 23.97 -53.89 41.22
CA ASN A 396 23.63 -55.25 41.64
C ASN A 396 24.64 -56.35 41.24
N SER A 397 25.82 -56.01 40.71
CA SER A 397 26.82 -56.99 40.23
C SER A 397 28.18 -56.86 40.92
N VAL A 398 28.22 -57.00 42.24
CA VAL A 398 29.48 -57.09 43.03
C VAL A 398 29.42 -58.23 44.03
N SER A 399 30.03 -59.37 43.69
CA SER A 399 30.25 -60.50 44.60
C SER A 399 31.63 -61.13 44.38
N HIS A 400 32.55 -60.80 45.29
CA HIS A 400 33.87 -61.41 45.58
C HIS A 400 34.55 -62.38 44.59
N ILE A 401 35.80 -62.04 44.24
CA ILE A 401 36.97 -62.94 44.29
C ILE A 401 38.25 -62.07 44.47
N PRO A 402 39.31 -62.52 45.16
CA PRO A 402 40.33 -61.62 45.74
C PRO A 402 41.41 -61.16 44.75
N GLY A 403 42.00 -59.98 45.01
CA GLY A 403 43.08 -59.40 44.21
C GLY A 403 44.49 -59.60 44.78
N PRO A 404 45.48 -58.88 44.22
CA PRO A 404 46.51 -58.27 45.08
C PRO A 404 46.88 -56.82 44.69
N ARG A 405 47.02 -55.95 45.72
CA ARG A 405 47.94 -54.79 45.92
C ARG A 405 48.27 -53.86 44.71
N TYR A 406 48.31 -52.52 44.81
CA TYR A 406 48.87 -51.66 45.87
C TYR A 406 48.31 -50.21 45.83
N SER A 407 48.52 -49.48 46.94
CA SER A 407 48.66 -48.00 47.06
C SER A 407 47.63 -47.06 46.42
N LEU A 408 46.64 -46.67 47.24
CA LEU A 408 46.24 -45.25 47.45
C LEU A 408 47.37 -44.53 48.25
N PRO A 409 47.42 -43.17 48.40
CA PRO A 409 46.32 -42.19 48.48
C PRO A 409 46.55 -40.92 47.60
N ASN A 410 45.88 -39.75 47.69
CA ASN A 410 45.22 -39.04 48.81
C ASN A 410 44.23 -37.93 48.34
N VAL A 411 43.22 -37.62 49.18
CA VAL A 411 42.74 -36.28 49.65
C VAL A 411 42.87 -35.05 48.69
N ALA A 412 41.86 -34.19 48.47
CA ALA A 412 40.90 -33.61 49.43
C ALA A 412 39.54 -33.13 48.84
N ILE A 413 38.63 -32.73 49.74
CA ILE A 413 37.41 -31.93 49.49
C ILE A 413 37.71 -30.45 49.77
N GLN A 414 37.25 -29.52 48.90
CA GLN A 414 36.68 -28.17 49.20
C GLN A 414 36.59 -27.33 47.88
N LYS A 415 36.03 -26.11 47.78
CA LYS A 415 34.81 -25.41 48.30
C LYS A 415 35.01 -23.90 48.02
N HIS A 416 33.96 -23.17 47.58
CA HIS A 416 33.98 -21.72 47.22
C HIS A 416 34.81 -21.36 45.96
N ALA A 417 34.51 -20.40 45.07
CA ALA A 417 33.61 -19.22 44.99
C ALA A 417 34.29 -17.85 45.20
N ARG A 418 33.90 -16.87 44.35
CA ARG A 418 34.48 -15.51 44.14
C ARG A 418 35.88 -15.48 43.48
N ALA A 419 36.37 -14.36 42.93
CA ALA A 419 35.76 -13.26 42.15
C ALA A 419 36.86 -12.30 41.62
N SER A 420 36.56 -11.56 40.55
CA SER A 420 37.09 -10.22 40.20
C SER A 420 38.62 -9.95 40.09
N LEU A 421 39.01 -9.45 38.90
CA LEU A 421 39.97 -8.35 38.64
C LEU A 421 41.44 -8.47 39.08
N PHE A 422 42.34 -8.43 38.09
CA PHE A 422 43.43 -7.43 38.04
C PHE A 422 43.82 -7.15 36.57
N ALA A 423 44.61 -6.10 36.29
CA ALA A 423 44.60 -5.43 34.99
C ALA A 423 45.98 -5.19 34.33
N ASN A 424 45.96 -5.25 32.99
CA ASN A 424 46.66 -4.37 32.03
C ASN A 424 48.21 -4.27 32.06
N ARG A 425 48.87 -4.65 30.93
CA ARG A 425 49.86 -3.78 30.24
C ARG A 425 50.26 -4.26 28.83
N ASN A 426 50.40 -3.27 27.94
CA ASN A 426 51.23 -3.19 26.71
C ASN A 426 50.88 -4.00 25.44
N CYS A 427 50.50 -3.25 24.40
CA CYS A 427 50.64 -3.56 22.95
C CYS A 427 52.14 -3.42 22.53
N PRO A 428 52.62 -3.83 21.31
CA PRO A 428 51.99 -3.49 20.01
C PRO A 428 52.06 -4.53 18.85
N LEU A 429 51.17 -4.33 17.86
CA LEU A 429 51.33 -4.55 16.40
C LEU A 429 52.05 -5.81 15.87
N LYS A 430 51.27 -6.83 15.46
CA LYS A 430 51.19 -7.33 14.04
C LYS A 430 50.14 -8.45 13.91
N ALA A 431 49.66 -8.70 12.68
CA ALA A 431 48.68 -9.74 12.35
C ALA A 431 49.35 -11.14 12.24
N PRO A 432 48.56 -12.23 12.18
CA PRO A 432 47.96 -12.59 10.88
C PRO A 432 46.46 -12.95 10.93
N VAL A 433 45.80 -12.79 9.79
CA VAL A 433 44.59 -13.55 9.42
C VAL A 433 45.05 -14.70 8.53
N THR A 434 44.62 -15.93 8.80
CA THR A 434 44.98 -17.12 8.01
C THR A 434 43.74 -17.92 7.62
N CYS A 435 43.55 -18.09 6.32
CA CYS A 435 42.54 -18.98 5.73
C CYS A 435 43.07 -20.41 5.55
N THR A 436 42.14 -21.35 5.42
CA THR A 436 42.21 -22.63 4.69
C THR A 436 40.75 -22.94 4.29
N GLU A 437 40.33 -23.08 3.03
CA GLU A 437 40.85 -23.79 1.84
C GLU A 437 41.07 -25.29 2.09
N LEU A 438 40.18 -26.16 1.55
CA LEU A 438 40.20 -26.81 0.22
C LEU A 438 41.12 -28.06 0.17
N GLU A 439 40.99 -29.02 -0.75
CA GLU A 439 40.04 -29.18 -1.88
C GLU A 439 39.11 -30.40 -1.61
N TYR A 440 38.77 -31.43 -2.41
CA TYR A 440 38.96 -31.90 -3.80
C TYR A 440 37.83 -32.95 -4.09
N ARG A 441 37.48 -33.46 -5.29
CA ARG A 441 37.87 -33.27 -6.72
C ARG A 441 36.74 -33.85 -7.61
N ASN A 442 36.90 -33.76 -8.94
CA ASN A 442 36.22 -34.51 -10.02
C ASN A 442 34.78 -34.05 -10.33
N LEU A 443 34.20 -34.23 -11.54
CA LEU A 443 34.65 -34.46 -12.93
C LEU A 443 33.38 -34.22 -13.84
N GLU A 444 33.37 -34.10 -15.17
CA GLU A 444 34.37 -34.19 -16.26
C GLU A 444 34.34 -32.91 -17.15
N ALA A 445 35.09 -32.90 -18.25
CA ALA A 445 35.10 -31.91 -19.35
C ALA A 445 35.28 -32.69 -20.69
N PRO A 446 35.40 -32.10 -21.90
CA PRO A 446 35.41 -30.67 -22.29
C PRO A 446 34.58 -30.34 -23.56
N CYS A 447 34.61 -29.07 -24.01
CA CYS A 447 35.06 -28.69 -25.37
C CYS A 447 35.16 -27.16 -25.54
N SER A 448 35.91 -26.69 -26.55
CA SER A 448 36.33 -25.28 -26.69
C SER A 448 36.32 -24.77 -28.13
N VAL A 449 36.00 -23.48 -28.30
CA VAL A 449 36.38 -22.63 -29.45
C VAL A 449 36.58 -21.21 -28.91
N GLY A 450 37.57 -20.47 -29.42
CA GLY A 450 37.81 -19.07 -29.09
C GLY A 450 38.46 -18.30 -30.25
N VAL A 451 38.38 -16.97 -30.22
CA VAL A 451 39.03 -16.03 -31.15
C VAL A 451 39.49 -14.78 -30.34
N GLU A 452 40.43 -14.01 -30.88
CA GLU A 452 41.42 -13.22 -30.12
C GLU A 452 41.08 -11.72 -29.92
N ARG A 453 41.99 -11.01 -29.22
CA ARG A 453 41.96 -9.56 -28.96
C ARG A 453 42.41 -8.74 -30.19
N PHE A 454 42.08 -7.44 -30.20
CA PHE A 454 43.00 -6.37 -30.63
C PHE A 454 42.65 -5.03 -29.93
N GLU A 455 43.58 -4.07 -29.89
CA GLU A 455 43.51 -2.86 -29.04
C GLU A 455 43.68 -1.53 -29.84
N LEU A 456 42.85 -0.52 -29.50
CA LEU A 456 43.11 0.95 -29.59
C LEU A 456 43.39 1.57 -31.00
N PRO A 457 43.53 2.91 -31.18
CA PRO A 457 43.25 4.06 -30.28
C PRO A 457 42.26 5.12 -30.88
N THR A 458 42.08 6.25 -30.18
CA THR A 458 41.49 7.52 -30.70
C THR A 458 42.63 8.50 -31.14
N PRO A 459 42.43 9.58 -31.95
CA PRO A 459 41.74 10.83 -31.53
C PRO A 459 41.07 11.69 -32.65
N TRP A 460 40.80 12.97 -32.35
CA TRP A 460 40.08 14.03 -33.09
C TRP A 460 40.75 14.55 -34.39
N PRO A 461 40.02 15.30 -35.26
CA PRO A 461 40.24 16.76 -35.30
C PRO A 461 38.96 17.65 -35.42
N GLN A 462 39.15 18.98 -35.39
CA GLN A 462 38.11 20.03 -35.42
C GLN A 462 37.86 20.59 -36.85
N THR A 463 36.76 21.32 -37.07
CA THR A 463 36.79 22.73 -37.56
C THR A 463 35.42 23.44 -37.56
N LYS A 464 35.43 24.76 -37.81
CA LYS A 464 34.29 25.69 -37.73
C LYS A 464 33.72 26.00 -39.11
N CYS A 465 32.44 26.37 -39.18
CA CYS A 465 32.03 27.56 -39.95
C CYS A 465 30.74 28.17 -39.37
N ALA A 466 30.48 29.45 -39.66
CA ALA A 466 29.35 30.19 -39.09
C ALA A 466 28.83 31.26 -40.06
N THR A 467 27.51 31.48 -40.07
CA THR A 467 26.88 32.65 -40.68
C THR A 467 25.72 33.14 -39.82
N ARG A 468 25.57 34.48 -39.74
CA ARG A 468 24.65 35.21 -38.85
C ARG A 468 23.70 36.06 -39.70
N LEU A 469 22.38 36.12 -39.44
CA LEU A 469 21.54 37.24 -39.90
C LEU A 469 20.15 37.39 -39.19
N ARG A 470 20.07 38.40 -38.30
CA ARG A 470 18.92 39.31 -37.99
C ARG A 470 17.58 38.76 -37.39
N HIS A 471 16.71 39.71 -37.05
CA HIS A 471 15.64 39.67 -36.04
C HIS A 471 14.22 39.89 -36.64
N THR A 472 13.21 39.19 -36.08
CA THR A 472 11.82 39.65 -35.76
C THR A 472 10.83 40.11 -36.87
N PRO A 473 9.51 40.21 -36.59
CA PRO A 473 8.65 39.47 -35.64
C PRO A 473 7.28 39.00 -36.23
N ARG A 474 6.46 38.35 -35.38
CA ARG A 474 4.99 38.12 -35.40
C ARG A 474 4.49 36.69 -35.68
N ASP A 475 3.37 36.45 -35.02
CA ASP A 475 2.50 35.25 -34.89
C ASP A 475 1.23 35.48 -35.78
N PRO A 476 0.25 34.55 -35.94
CA PRO A 476 0.17 33.13 -35.59
C PRO A 476 -0.21 32.17 -36.76
N ALA A 477 -0.35 30.89 -36.41
CA ALA A 477 -1.28 29.90 -37.00
C ALA A 477 -1.14 29.49 -38.49
N ARG A 478 -0.52 28.30 -38.69
CA ARG A 478 -0.92 27.36 -39.75
C ARG A 478 -0.88 25.92 -39.21
N VAL A 479 -2.05 25.33 -38.94
CA VAL A 479 -2.17 23.89 -38.68
C VAL A 479 -2.24 23.17 -40.02
N GLN A 480 -1.21 22.39 -40.36
CA GLN A 480 -1.25 21.51 -41.53
C GLN A 480 -2.11 20.28 -41.22
N TYR A 481 -3.18 20.10 -41.98
CA TYR A 481 -3.90 18.83 -42.04
C TYR A 481 -3.07 17.84 -42.87
N ILE A 482 -2.61 16.75 -42.26
CA ILE A 482 -2.03 15.62 -42.99
C ILE A 482 -3.20 14.73 -43.44
N ALA A 483 -3.57 14.85 -44.72
CA ALA A 483 -4.46 13.88 -45.35
C ALA A 483 -3.68 12.59 -45.66
N VAL A 484 -4.16 11.45 -45.17
CA VAL A 484 -3.65 10.12 -45.52
C VAL A 484 -4.73 9.41 -46.32
N SER A 485 -4.47 9.14 -47.59
CA SER A 485 -5.35 8.33 -48.44
C SER A 485 -5.33 6.88 -47.98
N VAL A 486 -6.48 6.21 -48.02
CA VAL A 486 -6.63 4.80 -47.66
C VAL A 486 -7.13 4.04 -48.88
N ASN A 487 -6.29 3.16 -49.43
CA ASN A 487 -6.77 2.10 -50.31
C ASN A 487 -7.30 0.96 -49.43
N MET A 488 -8.53 0.52 -49.69
CA MET A 488 -9.13 -0.67 -49.07
C MET A 488 -8.63 -1.91 -49.83
N PRO A 489 -8.17 -2.98 -49.15
CA PRO A 489 -8.06 -4.31 -49.76
C PRO A 489 -9.46 -4.94 -49.90
N ASP A 490 -9.67 -5.71 -50.96
CA ASP A 490 -10.91 -6.45 -51.19
C ASP A 490 -11.08 -7.66 -50.26
N ASN A 491 -12.29 -8.22 -50.26
CA ASN A 491 -12.69 -9.36 -49.43
C ASN A 491 -11.83 -10.61 -49.65
N GLY A 492 -11.43 -11.28 -48.55
CA GLY A 492 -11.08 -12.71 -48.61
C GLY A 492 -9.84 -13.17 -47.84
N ASP A 493 -9.77 -12.96 -46.52
CA ASP A 493 -9.27 -14.00 -45.60
C ASP A 493 -9.50 -13.57 -44.13
N ILE A 494 -10.17 -14.43 -43.35
CA ILE A 494 -10.40 -14.20 -41.90
C ILE A 494 -9.55 -15.18 -41.10
N ASP A 495 -8.22 -15.03 -41.17
CA ASP A 495 -7.32 -15.62 -40.20
C ASP A 495 -6.38 -14.58 -39.57
N SER A 496 -6.59 -14.38 -38.26
CA SER A 496 -5.62 -13.85 -37.30
C SER A 496 -4.70 -12.72 -37.82
N PRO A 497 -5.22 -11.48 -38.03
CA PRO A 497 -4.41 -10.37 -38.53
C PRO A 497 -3.19 -10.13 -37.62
N LYS A 498 -1.99 -10.35 -38.16
CA LYS A 498 -0.73 -10.11 -37.46
C LYS A 498 -0.64 -8.61 -37.14
N LEU A 499 -0.88 -8.27 -35.86
CA LEU A 499 -0.91 -6.89 -35.38
C LEU A 499 0.51 -6.27 -35.41
N VAL A 500 0.92 -5.79 -36.58
CA VAL A 500 2.15 -5.01 -36.75
C VAL A 500 1.92 -3.62 -36.16
N LEU A 501 2.30 -3.46 -34.89
CA LEU A 501 2.34 -2.15 -34.25
C LEU A 501 3.35 -1.26 -35.00
N PRO A 502 3.01 0.02 -35.31
CA PRO A 502 3.91 0.91 -36.03
C PRO A 502 5.18 1.17 -35.20
N LYS A 503 6.35 0.99 -35.83
CA LYS A 503 7.67 1.07 -35.15
C LYS A 503 8.03 2.44 -34.59
N VAL A 504 7.33 3.50 -35.01
CA VAL A 504 7.45 4.84 -34.46
C VAL A 504 6.04 5.37 -34.23
N ILE A 505 5.75 5.75 -32.98
CA ILE A 505 4.60 6.57 -32.60
C ILE A 505 5.21 7.83 -32.00
N ASP A 506 4.89 9.00 -32.54
CA ASP A 506 5.31 10.27 -31.95
C ASP A 506 4.77 10.37 -30.52
N ILE A 507 5.68 10.44 -29.53
CA ILE A 507 5.30 10.41 -28.12
C ILE A 507 4.56 11.70 -27.78
N VAL A 508 3.24 11.62 -27.71
CA VAL A 508 2.34 12.72 -27.36
C VAL A 508 2.62 13.11 -25.91
N ASN A 509 3.33 14.21 -25.74
CA ASN A 509 3.65 14.77 -24.44
C ASN A 509 2.40 15.39 -23.81
N VAL A 510 2.25 15.22 -22.49
CA VAL A 510 1.17 15.84 -21.72
C VAL A 510 1.35 17.36 -21.77
N LYS A 511 0.47 18.06 -22.50
CA LYS A 511 0.56 19.51 -22.73
C LYS A 511 0.59 20.35 -21.44
N THR A 512 0.14 19.77 -20.32
CA THR A 512 0.19 20.34 -18.96
C THR A 512 0.95 19.41 -17.99
N ALA A 513 2.22 19.11 -18.31
CA ALA A 513 3.10 18.30 -17.47
C ALA A 513 3.64 19.04 -16.22
N LYS A 514 3.73 20.38 -16.26
CA LYS A 514 4.25 21.20 -15.16
C LYS A 514 3.22 21.25 -14.01
N GLY A 515 3.66 20.94 -12.78
CA GLY A 515 2.82 20.98 -11.57
C GLY A 515 2.07 19.70 -11.20
N ARG A 516 2.08 18.64 -12.04
CA ARG A 516 1.52 17.33 -11.69
C ARG A 516 2.59 16.40 -11.11
N LYS A 517 2.26 15.65 -10.03
CA LYS A 517 3.12 14.59 -9.48
C LYS A 517 3.61 13.67 -10.61
N ILE A 518 4.90 13.28 -10.59
CA ILE A 518 5.55 12.55 -11.70
C ILE A 518 4.82 11.24 -12.02
N SER A 519 4.27 10.55 -11.02
CA SER A 519 3.41 9.38 -11.18
C SER A 519 2.15 9.67 -11.99
N SER A 520 1.44 10.76 -11.71
CA SER A 520 0.26 11.22 -12.46
C SER A 520 0.61 11.63 -13.89
N THR A 521 1.66 12.44 -14.08
CA THR A 521 2.13 12.82 -15.42
C THR A 521 2.57 11.59 -16.23
N SER A 522 3.25 10.64 -15.60
CA SER A 522 3.63 9.36 -16.21
C SER A 522 2.40 8.53 -16.56
N TRP A 523 1.42 8.40 -15.66
CA TRP A 523 0.17 7.68 -15.91
C TRP A 523 -0.61 8.28 -17.08
N ILE A 524 -0.82 9.60 -17.11
CA ILE A 524 -1.52 10.28 -18.22
C ILE A 524 -0.74 10.10 -19.52
N ARG A 525 0.59 10.25 -19.51
CA ARG A 525 1.44 10.01 -20.69
C ARG A 525 1.37 8.55 -21.16
N ARG A 526 1.30 7.58 -20.24
CA ARG A 526 1.10 6.14 -20.54
C ARG A 526 -0.28 5.86 -21.12
N GLN A 527 -1.35 6.50 -20.64
CA GLN A 527 -2.71 6.30 -21.18
C GLN A 527 -2.88 6.92 -22.57
N ILE A 528 -2.35 8.14 -22.79
CA ILE A 528 -2.43 8.83 -24.08
C ILE A 528 -1.62 8.09 -25.16
N ASN A 529 -0.43 7.58 -24.80
CA ASN A 529 0.44 6.86 -25.73
C ASN A 529 0.21 5.34 -25.73
N ASP A 530 -0.87 4.83 -25.14
CA ASP A 530 -1.14 3.40 -25.12
C ASP A 530 -1.68 2.94 -26.50
N PRO A 531 -0.97 2.05 -27.22
CA PRO A 531 -1.37 1.67 -28.58
C PRO A 531 -2.74 1.01 -28.61
N TYR A 532 -3.12 0.28 -27.55
CA TYR A 532 -4.44 -0.38 -27.47
C TYR A 532 -5.59 0.60 -27.22
N VAL A 533 -5.33 1.79 -26.67
CA VAL A 533 -6.34 2.87 -26.58
C VAL A 533 -6.56 3.52 -27.95
N MET A 534 -5.49 3.72 -28.73
CA MET A 534 -5.59 4.21 -30.11
C MET A 534 -6.29 3.19 -31.03
N LEU A 535 -5.95 1.92 -30.89
CA LEU A 535 -6.59 0.82 -31.63
C LEU A 535 -8.08 0.67 -31.26
N ALA A 536 -8.43 0.69 -29.97
CA ALA A 536 -9.84 0.62 -29.55
C ALA A 536 -10.68 1.73 -30.20
N LYS A 537 -10.19 2.98 -30.16
CA LYS A 537 -10.85 4.12 -30.84
C LYS A 537 -10.95 3.93 -32.36
N ARG A 538 -9.91 3.38 -33.01
CA ARG A 538 -9.91 3.11 -34.46
C ARG A 538 -10.94 2.05 -34.86
N HIS A 539 -11.11 1.03 -34.03
CA HIS A 539 -11.99 -0.12 -34.30
C HIS A 539 -13.40 0.01 -33.68
N GLY A 540 -13.73 1.15 -33.06
CA GLY A 540 -15.06 1.40 -32.46
C GLY A 540 -15.30 0.71 -31.11
N TYR A 541 -14.27 0.14 -30.48
CA TYR A 541 -14.37 -0.47 -29.16
C TYR A 541 -14.39 0.60 -28.06
N ARG A 542 -15.38 0.52 -27.16
CA ARG A 542 -15.60 1.45 -26.05
C ARG A 542 -14.48 1.45 -25.02
N SER A 543 -13.71 0.36 -24.92
CA SER A 543 -12.57 0.25 -24.03
C SER A 543 -11.38 -0.44 -24.71
N ARG A 544 -10.18 -0.21 -24.17
CA ARG A 544 -9.00 -1.02 -24.49
C ARG A 544 -9.12 -2.47 -24.02
N SER A 545 -10.01 -2.78 -23.06
CA SER A 545 -10.09 -4.14 -22.50
C SER A 545 -10.67 -5.14 -23.51
N ALA A 546 -11.39 -4.66 -24.54
CA ALA A 546 -11.70 -5.44 -25.75
C ALA A 546 -10.49 -6.25 -26.27
N TYR A 547 -9.29 -5.64 -26.33
CA TYR A 547 -8.09 -6.33 -26.79
C TYR A 547 -7.64 -7.48 -25.88
N LYS A 548 -7.98 -7.46 -24.59
CA LYS A 548 -7.71 -8.58 -23.69
C LYS A 548 -8.56 -9.79 -24.04
N LEU A 549 -9.85 -9.58 -24.29
CA LEU A 549 -10.76 -10.66 -24.72
C LEU A 549 -10.39 -11.18 -26.12
N ILE A 550 -9.96 -10.29 -27.02
CA ILE A 550 -9.39 -10.64 -28.34
C ILE A 550 -8.15 -11.53 -28.19
N ASP A 551 -7.22 -11.22 -27.26
CA ASP A 551 -6.03 -12.03 -26.96
C ASP A 551 -6.40 -13.39 -26.32
N ILE A 552 -7.29 -13.39 -25.31
CA ILE A 552 -7.76 -14.59 -24.59
C ILE A 552 -8.43 -15.55 -25.58
N ASP A 553 -9.45 -15.08 -26.29
CA ASP A 553 -10.18 -15.91 -27.25
C ASP A 553 -9.31 -16.29 -28.46
N GLY A 554 -8.34 -15.44 -28.84
CA GLY A 554 -7.31 -15.76 -29.82
C GLY A 554 -6.54 -17.05 -29.48
N LYS A 555 -6.26 -17.29 -28.19
CA LYS A 555 -5.64 -18.53 -27.68
C LYS A 555 -6.63 -19.66 -27.44
N PHE A 556 -7.76 -19.38 -26.77
CA PHE A 556 -8.63 -20.42 -26.20
C PHE A 556 -9.88 -20.75 -27.03
N LYS A 557 -10.24 -19.95 -28.05
CA LYS A 557 -11.35 -20.19 -29.00
C LYS A 557 -12.68 -20.51 -28.30
N LEU A 558 -13.00 -19.68 -27.31
CA LEU A 558 -14.17 -19.69 -26.44
C LEU A 558 -15.41 -19.10 -27.15
N LEU A 559 -15.24 -18.00 -27.88
CA LEU A 559 -16.28 -17.23 -28.55
C LEU A 559 -16.46 -17.74 -29.97
N ARG A 560 -17.40 -18.67 -30.14
CA ARG A 560 -17.78 -19.26 -31.43
C ARG A 560 -19.21 -18.84 -31.77
N ARG A 561 -19.54 -18.80 -33.06
CA ARG A 561 -20.91 -18.55 -33.55
C ARG A 561 -21.92 -19.45 -32.85
N GLY A 562 -23.09 -18.88 -32.54
CA GLY A 562 -24.20 -19.54 -31.86
C GLY A 562 -24.07 -19.68 -30.33
N ARG A 563 -22.89 -19.40 -29.75
CA ARG A 563 -22.68 -19.51 -28.29
C ARG A 563 -23.39 -18.39 -27.51
N ARG A 564 -23.88 -18.74 -26.32
CA ARG A 564 -24.44 -17.85 -25.32
C ARG A 564 -23.35 -17.40 -24.35
N VAL A 565 -23.26 -16.08 -24.13
CA VAL A 565 -22.22 -15.46 -23.29
C VAL A 565 -22.86 -14.62 -22.18
N LEU A 566 -22.35 -14.75 -20.96
CA LEU A 566 -22.63 -13.85 -19.84
C LEU A 566 -21.37 -13.03 -19.55
N ASP A 567 -21.47 -11.71 -19.54
CA ASP A 567 -20.36 -10.77 -19.34
C ASP A 567 -20.57 -10.00 -18.03
N LEU A 568 -19.87 -10.42 -16.97
CA LEU A 568 -19.97 -9.85 -15.62
C LEU A 568 -18.96 -8.71 -15.46
N GLY A 569 -19.41 -7.55 -14.98
CA GLY A 569 -18.62 -6.32 -14.95
C GLY A 569 -18.43 -5.74 -16.35
N ALA A 570 -19.52 -5.69 -17.13
CA ALA A 570 -19.46 -5.36 -18.54
C ALA A 570 -19.01 -3.91 -18.83
N TYR A 571 -19.18 -2.96 -17.89
CA TYR A 571 -18.98 -1.53 -18.14
C TYR A 571 -17.52 -1.20 -18.55
N PRO A 572 -17.30 -0.39 -19.61
CA PRO A 572 -18.27 0.35 -20.42
C PRO A 572 -18.79 -0.40 -21.67
N GLY A 573 -18.49 -1.69 -21.82
CA GLY A 573 -19.05 -2.57 -22.85
C GLY A 573 -18.05 -3.21 -23.82
N GLY A 574 -16.74 -3.02 -23.61
CA GLY A 574 -15.73 -3.46 -24.57
C GLY A 574 -15.58 -4.99 -24.71
N TRP A 575 -15.88 -5.75 -23.65
CA TRP A 575 -15.94 -7.22 -23.72
C TRP A 575 -17.22 -7.68 -24.40
N SER A 576 -18.38 -7.17 -23.96
CA SER A 576 -19.69 -7.36 -24.61
C SER A 576 -19.69 -7.11 -26.12
N GLN A 577 -19.02 -6.06 -26.62
CA GLN A 577 -18.85 -5.82 -28.06
C GLN A 577 -18.14 -6.98 -28.77
N VAL A 578 -16.95 -7.36 -28.29
CA VAL A 578 -16.14 -8.45 -28.87
C VAL A 578 -16.86 -9.81 -28.75
N ALA A 579 -17.60 -10.03 -27.68
CA ALA A 579 -18.45 -11.21 -27.52
C ALA A 579 -19.55 -11.23 -28.59
N ALA A 580 -20.31 -10.14 -28.75
CA ALA A 580 -21.40 -10.05 -29.72
C ALA A 580 -20.90 -10.22 -31.17
N GLU A 581 -19.79 -9.59 -31.52
CA GLU A 581 -19.15 -9.72 -32.84
C GLU A 581 -18.75 -11.17 -33.17
N ARG A 582 -18.25 -11.92 -32.18
CA ARG A 582 -17.73 -13.29 -32.40
C ARG A 582 -18.78 -14.39 -32.31
N VAL A 583 -19.82 -14.23 -31.49
CA VAL A 583 -20.88 -15.25 -31.35
C VAL A 583 -22.07 -15.03 -32.28
N ALA A 584 -22.17 -13.89 -32.97
CA ALA A 584 -23.25 -13.58 -33.89
C ALA A 584 -23.44 -14.64 -34.99
N GLU A 585 -24.66 -15.15 -35.12
CA GLU A 585 -25.07 -16.12 -36.12
C GLU A 585 -26.47 -15.78 -36.63
N GLY A 586 -26.69 -15.78 -37.95
CA GLY A 586 -27.96 -15.37 -38.55
C GLY A 586 -28.43 -13.95 -38.18
N GLY A 587 -27.51 -13.06 -37.79
CA GLY A 587 -27.82 -11.71 -37.30
C GLY A 587 -28.22 -11.61 -35.82
N LYS A 588 -28.24 -12.72 -35.07
CA LYS A 588 -28.51 -12.75 -33.63
C LYS A 588 -27.25 -13.11 -32.85
N ALA A 589 -27.00 -12.41 -31.76
CA ALA A 589 -26.03 -12.81 -30.74
C ALA A 589 -26.79 -12.99 -29.41
N HIS A 590 -26.30 -13.89 -28.55
CA HIS A 590 -26.91 -14.19 -27.26
C HIS A 590 -25.94 -13.81 -26.12
N VAL A 591 -25.61 -12.52 -26.05
CA VAL A 591 -24.80 -11.94 -24.98
C VAL A 591 -25.71 -11.27 -23.97
N VAL A 592 -25.53 -11.57 -22.69
CA VAL A 592 -26.09 -10.78 -21.58
C VAL A 592 -24.93 -10.09 -20.87
N ALA A 593 -25.01 -8.78 -20.77
CA ALA A 593 -24.09 -7.91 -20.05
C ALA A 593 -24.67 -7.57 -18.67
N VAL A 594 -23.85 -7.67 -17.62
CA VAL A 594 -24.23 -7.37 -16.24
C VAL A 594 -23.25 -6.37 -15.65
N ASP A 595 -23.77 -5.28 -15.09
CA ASP A 595 -22.95 -4.32 -14.33
C ASP A 595 -23.80 -3.51 -13.34
N MET A 596 -23.19 -2.97 -12.29
CA MET A 596 -23.84 -2.03 -11.37
C MET A 596 -23.98 -0.64 -12.00
N ALA A 597 -23.08 -0.26 -12.91
CA ALA A 597 -23.09 1.02 -13.61
C ALA A 597 -23.97 0.96 -14.87
N PRO A 598 -24.80 2.00 -15.14
CA PRO A 598 -25.64 2.01 -16.34
C PRO A 598 -24.78 2.11 -17.61
N MET A 599 -25.06 1.23 -18.58
CA MET A 599 -24.31 1.14 -19.84
C MET A 599 -25.18 1.54 -21.05
N GLU A 600 -24.61 2.33 -21.97
CA GLU A 600 -25.26 2.61 -23.26
C GLU A 600 -25.56 1.31 -24.02
N ARG A 601 -26.73 1.21 -24.65
CA ARG A 601 -27.15 0.01 -25.40
C ARG A 601 -26.12 -0.40 -26.47
N ILE A 602 -25.78 -1.69 -26.51
CA ILE A 602 -24.98 -2.30 -27.58
C ILE A 602 -25.94 -3.12 -28.47
N PRO A 603 -25.80 -3.09 -29.81
CA PRO A 603 -26.60 -3.97 -30.68
C PRO A 603 -26.38 -5.45 -30.34
N ASN A 604 -27.47 -6.23 -30.28
CA ASN A 604 -27.47 -7.67 -30.00
C ASN A 604 -26.85 -8.09 -28.64
N VAL A 605 -26.93 -7.20 -27.64
CA VAL A 605 -26.59 -7.48 -26.23
C VAL A 605 -27.79 -7.13 -25.36
N ASP A 606 -28.24 -8.07 -24.53
CA ASP A 606 -29.16 -7.79 -23.42
C ASP A 606 -28.34 -7.13 -22.29
N PHE A 607 -28.85 -6.10 -21.62
CA PHE A 607 -28.19 -5.50 -20.45
C PHE A 607 -29.06 -5.61 -19.20
N VAL A 608 -28.46 -6.08 -18.09
CA VAL A 608 -29.07 -6.18 -16.77
C VAL A 608 -28.25 -5.32 -15.82
N GLN A 609 -28.85 -4.25 -15.28
CA GLN A 609 -28.17 -3.46 -14.25
C GLN A 609 -28.35 -4.14 -12.89
N CYS A 610 -27.26 -4.61 -12.29
CA CYS A 610 -27.27 -5.41 -11.06
C CYS A 610 -25.93 -5.28 -10.32
N ASP A 611 -25.98 -5.13 -9.00
CA ASP A 611 -24.84 -5.43 -8.13
C ASP A 611 -24.85 -6.93 -7.84
N ILE A 612 -23.80 -7.65 -8.25
CA ILE A 612 -23.73 -9.11 -8.08
C ILE A 612 -23.17 -9.55 -6.72
N GLU A 613 -22.52 -8.64 -5.98
CA GLU A 613 -21.98 -8.90 -4.64
C GLU A 613 -23.09 -8.73 -3.59
N HIS A 614 -23.95 -7.72 -3.77
CA HIS A 614 -25.00 -7.35 -2.81
C HIS A 614 -26.42 -7.79 -3.20
N SER A 615 -26.70 -8.08 -4.47
CA SER A 615 -28.05 -8.46 -4.94
C SER A 615 -28.09 -9.50 -6.08
N PRO A 616 -27.35 -10.63 -5.97
CA PRO A 616 -27.31 -11.66 -7.02
C PRO A 616 -28.68 -12.28 -7.35
N GLU A 617 -29.66 -12.21 -6.44
CA GLU A 617 -31.04 -12.64 -6.68
C GLU A 617 -31.75 -11.84 -7.79
N LEU A 618 -31.43 -10.55 -7.98
CA LEU A 618 -31.95 -9.76 -9.10
C LEU A 618 -31.43 -10.29 -10.45
N LEU A 619 -30.17 -10.74 -10.48
CA LEU A 619 -29.61 -11.40 -11.66
C LEU A 619 -30.27 -12.76 -11.90
N ARG A 620 -30.61 -13.52 -10.84
CA ARG A 620 -31.35 -14.79 -10.95
C ARG A 620 -32.76 -14.58 -11.51
N GLU A 621 -33.49 -13.57 -11.05
CA GLU A 621 -34.82 -13.22 -11.58
C GLU A 621 -34.75 -12.80 -13.06
N ALA A 622 -33.72 -12.02 -13.44
CA ALA A 622 -33.52 -11.57 -14.81
C ALA A 622 -33.02 -12.67 -15.78
N LEU A 623 -32.29 -13.69 -15.27
CA LEU A 623 -31.75 -14.78 -16.09
C LEU A 623 -32.64 -16.02 -16.13
N GLN A 624 -33.36 -16.36 -15.05
CA GLN A 624 -34.21 -17.54 -14.96
C GLN A 624 -33.47 -18.83 -15.38
N ASP A 625 -34.13 -19.74 -16.10
CA ASP A 625 -33.53 -20.97 -16.64
C ASP A 625 -32.59 -20.75 -17.84
N ARG A 626 -32.14 -19.51 -18.13
CA ARG A 626 -31.07 -19.30 -19.12
C ARG A 626 -29.82 -20.03 -18.64
N ARG A 627 -29.16 -20.70 -19.59
CA ARG A 627 -27.84 -21.34 -19.39
C ARG A 627 -26.92 -20.95 -20.54
N PHE A 628 -25.64 -20.81 -20.21
CA PHE A 628 -24.62 -20.16 -21.03
C PHE A 628 -23.49 -21.13 -21.38
N ASP A 629 -22.83 -20.86 -22.50
CA ASP A 629 -21.69 -21.67 -22.98
C ASP A 629 -20.35 -21.05 -22.53
N VAL A 630 -20.33 -19.73 -22.26
CA VAL A 630 -19.20 -18.97 -21.72
C VAL A 630 -19.69 -17.96 -20.67
N VAL A 631 -18.99 -17.87 -19.54
CA VAL A 631 -19.12 -16.78 -18.55
C VAL A 631 -17.79 -16.02 -18.49
N LEU A 632 -17.85 -14.69 -18.49
CA LEU A 632 -16.71 -13.79 -18.52
C LEU A 632 -16.74 -12.82 -17.34
N SER A 633 -15.57 -12.43 -16.85
CA SER A 633 -15.36 -11.40 -15.83
C SER A 633 -14.08 -10.61 -16.11
N ASP A 634 -14.21 -9.30 -16.37
CA ASP A 634 -13.13 -8.31 -16.23
C ASP A 634 -13.37 -7.40 -15.00
N MET A 635 -14.08 -7.92 -13.98
CA MET A 635 -14.39 -7.20 -12.75
C MET A 635 -13.15 -6.88 -11.92
N SER A 636 -13.22 -5.80 -11.14
CA SER A 636 -12.20 -5.41 -10.16
C SER A 636 -12.87 -4.64 -9.04
N PRO A 637 -12.55 -4.91 -7.76
CA PRO A 637 -13.01 -4.07 -6.66
C PRO A 637 -12.40 -2.68 -6.76
N LYS A 638 -12.96 -1.73 -6.02
CA LYS A 638 -12.31 -0.46 -5.71
C LYS A 638 -11.06 -0.74 -4.86
N SER A 639 -9.88 -0.35 -5.36
CA SER A 639 -8.62 -0.47 -4.61
C SER A 639 -8.60 0.55 -3.46
N CYS A 640 -8.29 0.08 -2.25
CA CYS A 640 -8.02 0.93 -1.08
C CYS A 640 -6.52 1.24 -0.92
N GLY A 641 -5.68 0.78 -1.85
CA GLY A 641 -4.23 0.98 -1.87
C GLY A 641 -3.44 -0.01 -0.99
N HIS A 642 -4.11 -0.78 -0.12
CA HIS A 642 -3.45 -1.77 0.74
C HIS A 642 -3.41 -3.13 0.04
N ARG A 643 -2.24 -3.51 -0.51
CA ARG A 643 -2.08 -4.65 -1.43
C ARG A 643 -2.74 -5.96 -0.98
N GLN A 644 -2.67 -6.32 0.31
CA GLN A 644 -3.28 -7.57 0.81
C GLN A 644 -4.81 -7.49 0.88
N VAL A 645 -5.38 -6.31 1.14
CA VAL A 645 -6.84 -6.10 1.18
C VAL A 645 -7.38 -6.01 -0.25
N ASP A 646 -6.69 -5.29 -1.14
CA ASP A 646 -7.02 -5.27 -2.57
C ASP A 646 -6.98 -6.67 -3.19
N HIS A 647 -6.03 -7.51 -2.77
CA HIS A 647 -5.93 -8.91 -3.20
C HIS A 647 -7.05 -9.78 -2.63
N ALA A 648 -7.38 -9.67 -1.34
CA ALA A 648 -8.53 -10.38 -0.76
C ALA A 648 -9.86 -9.97 -1.43
N ASN A 649 -10.07 -8.66 -1.64
CA ASN A 649 -11.29 -8.14 -2.25
C ASN A 649 -11.49 -8.66 -3.70
N ILE A 650 -10.43 -8.75 -4.52
CA ILE A 650 -10.60 -9.29 -5.88
C ILE A 650 -10.80 -10.80 -5.88
N ILE A 651 -10.24 -11.54 -4.91
CA ILE A 651 -10.47 -12.97 -4.77
C ILE A 651 -11.93 -13.25 -4.39
N ASN A 652 -12.50 -12.55 -3.39
CA ASN A 652 -13.92 -12.65 -3.03
C ASN A 652 -14.83 -12.39 -4.26
N LEU A 653 -14.57 -11.31 -5.00
CA LEU A 653 -15.31 -10.96 -6.22
C LEU A 653 -15.17 -12.01 -7.33
N CYS A 654 -14.03 -12.71 -7.39
CA CYS A 654 -13.83 -13.84 -8.30
C CYS A 654 -14.53 -15.12 -7.84
N GLU A 655 -14.73 -15.31 -6.53
CA GLU A 655 -15.54 -16.40 -5.97
C GLU A 655 -17.03 -16.16 -6.24
N THR A 656 -17.55 -14.95 -6.02
CA THR A 656 -18.90 -14.56 -6.44
C THR A 656 -19.12 -14.77 -7.95
N ALA A 657 -18.13 -14.42 -8.77
CA ALA A 657 -18.18 -14.67 -10.22
C ALA A 657 -18.10 -16.17 -10.58
N LEU A 658 -17.41 -16.98 -9.77
CA LEU A 658 -17.33 -18.43 -9.93
C LEU A 658 -18.64 -19.11 -9.57
N ASP A 659 -19.28 -18.74 -8.46
CA ASP A 659 -20.56 -19.31 -8.02
C ASP A 659 -21.65 -19.07 -9.08
N LEU A 660 -21.75 -17.84 -9.60
CA LEU A 660 -22.61 -17.51 -10.73
C LEU A 660 -22.23 -18.29 -11.99
N ALA A 661 -20.94 -18.54 -12.25
CA ALA A 661 -20.52 -19.39 -13.35
C ALA A 661 -20.93 -20.86 -13.16
N VAL A 662 -20.86 -21.40 -11.95
CA VAL A 662 -21.30 -22.77 -11.61
C VAL A 662 -22.83 -22.90 -11.74
N GLU A 663 -23.59 -21.88 -11.35
CA GLU A 663 -25.06 -21.83 -11.48
C GLU A 663 -25.52 -21.74 -12.95
N PHE A 664 -24.89 -20.88 -13.75
CA PHE A 664 -25.37 -20.52 -15.09
C PHE A 664 -24.66 -21.21 -16.27
N LEU A 665 -23.52 -21.88 -16.08
CA LEU A 665 -22.85 -22.61 -17.17
C LEU A 665 -23.54 -23.94 -17.52
N ARG A 666 -23.46 -24.29 -18.80
CA ARG A 666 -23.72 -25.66 -19.29
C ARG A 666 -22.51 -26.56 -19.05
N PRO A 667 -22.71 -27.88 -18.83
CA PRO A 667 -21.63 -28.86 -18.92
C PRO A 667 -20.82 -28.70 -20.22
N GLY A 668 -19.49 -28.76 -20.12
CA GLY A 668 -18.58 -28.44 -21.23
C GLY A 668 -18.32 -26.94 -21.46
N GLY A 669 -19.00 -26.05 -20.73
CA GLY A 669 -18.85 -24.60 -20.79
C GLY A 669 -17.47 -24.09 -20.33
N SER A 670 -17.27 -22.77 -20.35
CA SER A 670 -15.98 -22.13 -20.01
C SER A 670 -16.15 -20.85 -19.20
N PHE A 671 -15.22 -20.59 -18.28
CA PHE A 671 -15.19 -19.42 -17.41
C PHE A 671 -13.88 -18.66 -17.57
N VAL A 672 -13.95 -17.33 -17.59
CA VAL A 672 -12.78 -16.44 -17.59
C VAL A 672 -12.97 -15.42 -16.47
N THR A 673 -11.99 -15.28 -15.57
CA THR A 673 -11.96 -14.18 -14.60
C THR A 673 -10.58 -13.55 -14.49
N LYS A 674 -10.57 -12.23 -14.24
CA LYS A 674 -9.36 -11.47 -13.90
C LYS A 674 -9.02 -11.66 -12.42
N ILE A 675 -7.77 -11.94 -12.13
CA ILE A 675 -7.20 -11.86 -10.78
C ILE A 675 -6.00 -10.89 -10.77
N LEU A 676 -5.59 -10.49 -9.57
CA LEU A 676 -4.27 -9.91 -9.32
C LEU A 676 -3.34 -10.96 -8.73
N GLN A 677 -2.04 -10.85 -8.99
CA GLN A 677 -1.05 -11.78 -8.44
C GLN A 677 -0.75 -11.53 -6.95
N GLY A 678 -1.02 -12.53 -6.12
CA GLY A 678 -0.95 -12.44 -4.65
C GLY A 678 -1.20 -13.76 -3.93
N GLU A 679 -1.28 -13.72 -2.60
CA GLU A 679 -1.17 -14.89 -1.72
C GLU A 679 -2.28 -15.95 -1.95
N TYR A 680 -3.56 -15.54 -1.96
CA TYR A 680 -4.70 -16.46 -2.16
C TYR A 680 -4.90 -16.95 -3.61
N GLU A 681 -4.03 -16.57 -4.56
CA GLU A 681 -4.14 -16.94 -5.99
C GLU A 681 -4.16 -18.46 -6.22
N GLN A 682 -3.40 -19.22 -5.45
CA GLN A 682 -3.36 -20.69 -5.58
C GLN A 682 -4.60 -21.37 -5.03
N GLU A 683 -5.22 -20.81 -4.00
CA GLU A 683 -6.40 -21.36 -3.33
C GLU A 683 -7.62 -21.25 -4.24
N PHE A 684 -7.90 -20.03 -4.72
CA PHE A 684 -8.94 -19.79 -5.72
C PHE A 684 -8.75 -20.63 -7.00
N ARG A 685 -7.49 -20.84 -7.44
CA ARG A 685 -7.22 -21.74 -8.58
C ARG A 685 -7.62 -23.19 -8.31
N ARG A 686 -7.48 -23.71 -7.08
CA ARG A 686 -7.94 -25.07 -6.73
C ARG A 686 -9.47 -25.16 -6.81
N SER A 687 -10.19 -24.13 -6.38
CA SER A 687 -11.65 -24.03 -6.53
C SER A 687 -12.07 -24.14 -8.00
N LEU A 688 -11.37 -23.47 -8.92
CA LEU A 688 -11.61 -23.66 -10.37
C LEU A 688 -11.24 -25.09 -10.83
N GLN A 689 -10.17 -25.70 -10.31
CA GLN A 689 -9.75 -27.05 -10.72
C GLN A 689 -10.73 -28.14 -10.27
N TYR A 690 -11.53 -27.89 -9.23
CA TYR A 690 -12.67 -28.74 -8.87
C TYR A 690 -13.72 -28.71 -10.01
N TYR A 691 -14.21 -27.52 -10.37
CA TYR A 691 -15.32 -27.33 -11.33
C TYR A 691 -14.97 -27.51 -12.82
N PHE A 692 -13.71 -27.32 -13.24
CA PHE A 692 -13.30 -27.36 -14.65
C PHE A 692 -12.25 -28.46 -14.92
N GLU A 693 -12.23 -29.03 -16.14
CA GLU A 693 -11.21 -30.03 -16.52
C GLU A 693 -9.81 -29.40 -16.67
N SER A 694 -9.72 -28.19 -17.21
CA SER A 694 -8.45 -27.48 -17.40
C SER A 694 -8.55 -26.03 -16.97
N VAL A 695 -7.59 -25.58 -16.16
CA VAL A 695 -7.52 -24.25 -15.56
C VAL A 695 -6.14 -23.64 -15.81
N THR A 696 -6.11 -22.67 -16.73
CA THR A 696 -4.87 -22.13 -17.30
C THR A 696 -4.72 -20.64 -16.99
N TYR A 697 -3.55 -20.24 -16.50
CA TYR A 697 -3.18 -18.82 -16.39
C TYR A 697 -2.89 -18.22 -17.77
N PHE A 698 -3.31 -16.97 -17.99
CA PHE A 698 -3.00 -16.22 -19.20
C PHE A 698 -2.86 -14.73 -18.94
N LYS A 699 -1.77 -14.13 -19.45
CA LYS A 699 -1.57 -12.68 -19.46
C LYS A 699 -1.71 -12.17 -20.90
N PRO A 700 -2.75 -11.37 -21.23
CA PRO A 700 -2.92 -10.77 -22.55
C PRO A 700 -1.72 -9.93 -22.98
N LYS A 701 -1.48 -9.83 -24.29
CA LYS A 701 -0.45 -8.94 -24.88
C LYS A 701 -0.85 -7.46 -24.77
N SER A 702 -2.14 -7.22 -24.57
CA SER A 702 -2.78 -5.94 -24.34
C SER A 702 -2.84 -5.49 -22.87
N SER A 703 -2.52 -6.39 -21.94
CA SER A 703 -2.28 -6.09 -20.52
C SER A 703 -0.84 -5.59 -20.33
N ARG A 704 -0.63 -4.68 -19.38
CA ARG A 704 0.71 -4.08 -19.16
C ARG A 704 1.66 -5.08 -18.51
N SER A 705 2.92 -5.11 -18.96
CA SER A 705 3.98 -5.96 -18.39
C SER A 705 4.13 -5.73 -16.87
N GLU A 706 4.17 -4.45 -16.48
CA GLU A 706 4.25 -3.95 -15.09
C GLU A 706 2.99 -4.17 -14.23
N SER A 707 1.87 -4.64 -14.79
CA SER A 707 0.66 -4.92 -14.01
C SER A 707 0.71 -6.30 -13.36
N SER A 708 0.21 -6.45 -12.15
CA SER A 708 -0.08 -7.75 -11.51
C SER A 708 -1.33 -8.45 -12.05
N GLU A 709 -2.01 -7.87 -13.04
CA GLU A 709 -3.17 -8.46 -13.72
C GLU A 709 -2.80 -9.75 -14.48
N ILE A 710 -3.54 -10.82 -14.21
CA ILE A 710 -3.51 -12.08 -14.97
C ILE A 710 -4.92 -12.69 -14.98
N TYR A 711 -5.24 -13.49 -16.00
CA TYR A 711 -6.54 -14.16 -16.14
C TYR A 711 -6.42 -15.64 -15.83
N LEU A 712 -7.41 -16.16 -15.11
CA LEU A 712 -7.67 -17.60 -15.00
C LEU A 712 -8.74 -17.98 -16.03
N VAL A 713 -8.43 -18.97 -16.85
CA VAL A 713 -9.32 -19.52 -17.87
C VAL A 713 -9.63 -20.97 -17.53
N GLY A 714 -10.85 -21.21 -17.05
CA GLY A 714 -11.43 -22.53 -16.82
C GLY A 714 -12.15 -23.02 -18.07
N THR A 715 -11.86 -24.24 -18.50
CA THR A 715 -12.46 -24.85 -19.70
C THR A 715 -12.99 -26.25 -19.41
N LYS A 716 -14.06 -26.62 -20.12
CA LYS A 716 -14.86 -27.82 -19.88
C LYS A 716 -15.37 -27.89 -18.43
N PHE A 717 -16.42 -27.11 -18.14
CA PHE A 717 -17.15 -27.20 -16.88
C PHE A 717 -17.69 -28.63 -16.68
N LYS A 718 -17.37 -29.25 -15.54
CA LYS A 718 -17.71 -30.64 -15.22
C LYS A 718 -19.15 -30.81 -14.73
N ASN A 719 -19.73 -29.76 -14.16
CA ASN A 719 -20.97 -29.79 -13.36
C ASN A 719 -21.01 -30.93 -12.33
N PRO A 720 -20.18 -30.89 -11.26
CA PRO A 720 -20.12 -31.93 -10.23
C PRO A 720 -21.34 -31.95 -9.27
N GLY A 721 -22.36 -31.12 -9.51
CA GLY A 721 -23.37 -30.76 -8.51
C GLY A 721 -23.03 -29.44 -7.81
N TYR A 722 -24.06 -28.77 -7.26
CA TYR A 722 -23.93 -27.48 -6.56
C TYR A 722 -23.83 -27.75 -5.05
N PRO A 723 -22.67 -27.55 -4.40
CA PRO A 723 -22.40 -28.08 -3.05
C PRO A 723 -22.94 -27.16 -1.93
N TYR A 724 -24.18 -26.70 -2.06
CA TYR A 724 -24.84 -25.84 -1.06
C TYR A 724 -26.35 -26.09 -0.89
N GLY A 725 -26.82 -27.28 -1.30
CA GLY A 725 -28.03 -27.89 -0.75
C GLY A 725 -27.64 -28.91 0.32
N ASP A 726 -28.43 -28.99 1.39
CA ASP A 726 -28.48 -30.10 2.36
C ASP A 726 -27.17 -30.48 3.08
N LEU A 727 -26.56 -29.50 3.75
CA LEU A 727 -25.60 -29.75 4.86
C LEU A 727 -26.34 -30.20 6.15
N GLU A 728 -27.02 -31.35 6.09
CA GLU A 728 -27.50 -32.07 7.29
C GLU A 728 -26.99 -33.52 7.36
N ASP A 729 -26.80 -34.22 6.23
CA ASP A 729 -26.34 -35.63 6.21
C ASP A 729 -25.14 -35.88 5.27
N ALA A 730 -23.93 -35.87 5.83
CA ALA A 730 -22.73 -36.46 5.22
C ALA A 730 -21.83 -37.05 6.33
N PRO A 731 -21.49 -38.36 6.29
CA PRO A 731 -20.81 -39.02 7.40
C PRO A 731 -19.29 -38.72 7.47
N SER A 732 -18.73 -38.91 8.66
CA SER A 732 -17.30 -38.84 8.93
C SER A 732 -16.49 -40.02 8.36
N GLU A 733 -15.17 -39.83 8.27
CA GLU A 733 -14.15 -40.76 7.75
C GLU A 733 -14.07 -40.84 6.20
N ARG A 734 -12.90 -40.96 5.56
CA ARG A 734 -11.54 -41.29 6.05
C ARG A 734 -10.48 -40.33 5.54
#